data_AF-A0A9P0NPI8-F1
#
_entry.id   AF-A0A9P0NPI8-F1
#
_cell.length_a   1.000
_cell.length_b   1.000
_cell.length_c   1.000
_cell.angle_alpha   90.00
_cell.angle_beta   90.00
_cell.angle_gamma   90.00
#
_symmetry.space_group_name_H-M   'P 1'
#
loop_
_entity.id
_entity.type
_entity.pdbx_description
1 polymer ?
#
loop_
_entity_poly.entity_id
_entity_poly.type
_entity_poly.pdbx_seq_one_letter_code
_entity_poly.pdbx_strand_id
1 'polypeptide(L)'
;MKVSSSSGRVCGGGGGGGVCGNGGEDGNDTGSRGDSGGGGGGAPNNNNSSSSSTSTCTSSPPCSEGCGGGGGGGSGGSGLVAGVLVSDQGEVISDRYVGVARQFASRQASERGSNKADQSDGSDDETTLRQMLVSSYMVDGLRSLQHQVTDMSANLTTRLDELQSRGVSPSPAAYYGTEHRGHMETSVALSEIRTQLHELTRSLESCQSEVTEVKRDMVAIKNELDTVQQVKEEIEELREYVDRLELQSHRRKLRLLEQGLTFFLSYTILASMLGMLQFGYNTGVINAPEGNIEKFIKDVFEDRYKENMDHAQAELLYSFAVSIFAIGGMLGGFSGGIIANRFGRKGGLLLNSFVGIGGACLMGLTKYFNSYEVLFIGRFIIGVNCGLNTSLVPMYISEIAPLNLRGGLGTVNQLAVTTGLLISQILGIEQILGTDEGWPLLLGLAICPAILQLILLPVCPESPRYLLITKQWEEEARKALRRLRATNQIEEDIEEMRAEERAQQSEATISMMELVCSPTLRQPLIISVVMQLSQQLSGINAVFYYSTSLFITAGLAENVAKFVTIGIGVIMVNMTLVTMPLMDKTGRRTLHLYGLGGMFIFSIFITISLLITEMIDWMSYLAVVSILGFVVFFAVGPGSIPWMITAELFSQGPRPAAMSIAVLINWVANFAVGIGFQPLKTALDNYTFLPFSVLLAIFWIFTYKKVPETKNKTFEEILALFRQNGSLVEIEASKTTSTITLVKPEDTPLDTDKYAS
;
A
#
# COMPACT_ATOMS: atom_id res chain seq x y z
N MET A 1 33.65 -12.86 -6.93
CA MET A 1 34.97 -13.52 -6.73
C MET A 1 35.34 -14.27 -8.01
N LYS A 2 36.61 -14.67 -8.18
CA LYS A 2 37.26 -15.14 -9.43
C LYS A 2 37.36 -14.07 -10.54
N VAL A 3 38.60 -13.88 -11.00
CA VAL A 3 38.99 -13.12 -12.19
C VAL A 3 39.33 -14.13 -13.29
N SER A 4 39.06 -13.80 -14.55
CA SER A 4 39.77 -14.40 -15.69
C SER A 4 39.82 -13.39 -16.83
N SER A 5 41.03 -12.95 -17.17
CA SER A 5 41.31 -12.11 -18.33
C SER A 5 41.82 -12.96 -19.49
N SER A 6 41.39 -12.65 -20.71
CA SER A 6 42.22 -12.89 -21.89
C SER A 6 41.92 -11.83 -22.93
N SER A 7 42.95 -11.32 -23.60
CA SER A 7 42.85 -10.21 -24.54
C SER A 7 43.36 -10.62 -25.92
N GLY A 8 42.54 -10.32 -26.92
CA GLY A 8 43.00 -9.88 -28.24
C GLY A 8 43.48 -10.95 -29.23
N ARG A 9 43.06 -10.76 -30.49
CA ARG A 9 43.99 -10.61 -31.62
C ARG A 9 43.34 -9.73 -32.69
N VAL A 10 44.17 -8.93 -33.36
CA VAL A 10 43.82 -8.12 -34.53
C VAL A 10 44.82 -8.45 -35.62
N CYS A 11 44.33 -8.84 -36.80
CA CYS A 11 44.99 -8.87 -38.12
C CYS A 11 43.87 -9.03 -39.18
N GLY A 12 43.96 -8.52 -40.40
CA GLY A 12 44.99 -7.62 -40.95
C GLY A 12 45.25 -7.83 -42.45
N GLY A 13 44.45 -7.20 -43.33
CA GLY A 13 44.60 -7.23 -44.80
C GLY A 13 44.02 -8.48 -45.51
N GLY A 14 43.70 -8.45 -46.82
CA GLY A 14 43.58 -7.31 -47.74
C GLY A 14 43.80 -7.66 -49.23
N GLY A 15 43.07 -6.99 -50.16
CA GLY A 15 43.47 -6.80 -51.57
C GLY A 15 42.60 -7.43 -52.70
N GLY A 16 42.14 -6.58 -53.65
CA GLY A 16 41.69 -6.93 -55.03
C GLY A 16 40.27 -7.53 -55.20
N GLY A 17 39.57 -7.38 -56.34
CA GLY A 17 39.82 -6.50 -57.51
C GLY A 17 39.11 -6.98 -58.82
N GLY A 18 38.36 -6.09 -59.50
CA GLY A 18 37.66 -6.35 -60.79
C GLY A 18 36.14 -6.62 -60.63
N VAL A 19 35.15 -6.24 -61.48
CA VAL A 19 34.94 -5.44 -62.73
C VAL A 19 34.13 -6.24 -63.79
N CYS A 20 33.22 -5.55 -64.52
CA CYS A 20 32.22 -6.04 -65.52
C CYS A 20 30.95 -6.74 -64.97
N GLY A 21 29.74 -6.58 -65.54
CA GLY A 21 29.29 -5.59 -66.55
C GLY A 21 27.93 -5.90 -67.25
N ASN A 22 27.17 -4.83 -67.58
CA ASN A 22 26.04 -4.69 -68.54
C ASN A 22 24.68 -5.42 -68.39
N GLY A 23 23.62 -4.73 -68.86
CA GLY A 23 22.27 -5.23 -69.19
C GLY A 23 21.14 -4.80 -68.22
N GLY A 24 20.03 -4.16 -68.61
CA GLY A 24 19.66 -3.50 -69.88
C GLY A 24 18.22 -3.78 -70.35
N GLU A 25 17.35 -2.75 -70.39
CA GLU A 25 15.98 -2.71 -71.00
C GLU A 25 14.95 -3.73 -70.41
N ASP A 26 13.62 -3.60 -70.42
CA ASP A 26 12.60 -2.58 -70.81
C ASP A 26 11.43 -2.72 -69.78
N GLY A 27 10.34 -1.94 -69.72
CA GLY A 27 9.82 -0.82 -70.51
C GLY A 27 8.48 -0.31 -69.92
N ASN A 28 7.86 0.72 -70.48
CA ASN A 28 6.55 1.25 -70.04
C ASN A 28 5.37 0.32 -70.42
N ASP A 29 4.23 0.45 -69.72
CA ASP A 29 3.02 0.96 -70.41
C ASP A 29 2.00 1.64 -69.47
N THR A 30 1.01 2.30 -70.09
CA THR A 30 0.07 3.27 -69.50
C THR A 30 -1.39 2.78 -69.54
N GLY A 31 -2.26 3.35 -68.69
CA GLY A 31 -3.70 3.07 -68.73
C GLY A 31 -4.50 3.99 -67.81
N SER A 32 -5.43 4.77 -68.37
CA SER A 32 -6.25 5.76 -67.65
C SER A 32 -7.74 5.58 -67.91
N ARG A 33 -8.58 6.31 -67.13
CA ARG A 33 -10.07 6.37 -67.14
C ARG A 33 -10.77 5.25 -66.35
N GLY A 34 -11.96 5.46 -65.79
CA GLY A 34 -12.70 6.73 -65.63
C GLY A 34 -14.20 6.55 -65.32
N ASP A 35 -14.82 7.63 -64.83
CA ASP A 35 -16.26 7.96 -64.80
C ASP A 35 -17.30 7.06 -64.07
N SER A 36 -17.72 7.56 -62.90
CA SER A 36 -19.10 7.98 -62.55
C SER A 36 -20.30 7.00 -62.50
N GLY A 37 -21.14 7.20 -61.47
CA GLY A 37 -22.57 7.51 -61.72
C GLY A 37 -23.66 6.61 -61.09
N GLY A 38 -24.32 7.12 -60.04
CA GLY A 38 -25.67 6.67 -59.61
C GLY A 38 -25.78 5.33 -58.86
N GLY A 39 -26.95 4.98 -58.29
CA GLY A 39 -28.18 5.79 -58.30
C GLY A 39 -29.49 5.12 -57.85
N GLY A 40 -29.51 4.37 -56.74
CA GLY A 40 -30.74 4.07 -55.97
C GLY A 40 -31.62 2.85 -56.34
N GLY A 41 -32.42 2.41 -55.37
CA GLY A 41 -33.63 1.59 -55.56
C GLY A 41 -33.55 0.09 -55.19
N GLY A 42 -34.60 -0.42 -54.52
CA GLY A 42 -34.98 -1.84 -54.57
C GLY A 42 -34.65 -2.73 -53.35
N ALA A 43 -35.47 -2.67 -52.29
CA ALA A 43 -35.70 -3.81 -51.39
C ALA A 43 -36.85 -4.70 -51.97
N PRO A 44 -37.15 -5.91 -51.45
CA PRO A 44 -37.93 -5.98 -50.19
C PRO A 44 -37.77 -7.26 -49.31
N ASN A 45 -38.34 -7.18 -48.09
CA ASN A 45 -38.91 -8.29 -47.28
C ASN A 45 -37.94 -9.34 -46.68
N ASN A 46 -38.13 -9.88 -45.46
CA ASN A 46 -39.17 -9.78 -44.40
C ASN A 46 -38.46 -9.77 -43.01
N ASN A 47 -39.03 -9.36 -41.87
CA ASN A 47 -40.41 -9.01 -41.52
C ASN A 47 -40.51 -8.01 -40.34
N ASN A 48 -41.68 -7.37 -40.25
CA ASN A 48 -42.27 -6.62 -39.12
C ASN A 48 -42.26 -7.37 -37.76
N SER A 49 -42.44 -6.79 -36.55
CA SER A 49 -42.48 -5.41 -35.99
C SER A 49 -42.52 -5.53 -34.42
N SER A 50 -42.90 -4.60 -33.52
CA SER A 50 -43.49 -3.23 -33.56
C SER A 50 -43.35 -2.48 -32.21
N SER A 51 -43.00 -1.19 -32.28
CA SER A 51 -43.37 -0.01 -31.46
C SER A 51 -43.85 -0.07 -29.96
N SER A 52 -43.26 0.86 -29.18
CA SER A 52 -43.90 1.90 -28.31
C SER A 52 -44.48 1.62 -26.89
N SER A 53 -43.71 2.08 -25.88
CA SER A 53 -44.08 3.02 -24.78
C SER A 53 -45.33 2.83 -23.86
N THR A 54 -45.04 2.48 -22.60
CA THR A 54 -45.50 3.09 -21.31
C THR A 54 -46.71 4.04 -21.22
N SER A 55 -47.64 3.72 -20.29
CA SER A 55 -48.37 4.60 -19.30
C SER A 55 -49.70 3.90 -18.88
N THR A 56 -50.35 4.07 -17.71
CA THR A 56 -50.15 4.91 -16.49
C THR A 56 -50.82 4.26 -15.24
N CYS A 57 -50.86 4.98 -14.10
CA CYS A 57 -51.74 4.84 -12.90
C CYS A 57 -51.22 4.01 -11.68
N THR A 58 -51.48 4.37 -10.41
CA THR A 58 -51.75 5.68 -9.73
C THR A 58 -51.66 5.54 -8.18
N SER A 59 -51.09 6.54 -7.49
CA SER A 59 -51.36 7.01 -6.09
C SER A 59 -51.28 6.09 -4.84
N SER A 60 -50.69 6.66 -3.77
CA SER A 60 -50.59 6.22 -2.34
C SER A 60 -51.92 6.43 -1.54
N PRO A 61 -52.04 6.37 -0.17
CA PRO A 61 -51.06 6.31 0.97
C PRO A 61 -51.50 5.29 2.08
N PRO A 62 -51.30 5.45 3.43
CA PRO A 62 -50.31 6.17 4.26
C PRO A 62 -49.57 5.24 5.29
N CYS A 63 -48.93 5.81 6.33
CA CYS A 63 -48.20 5.10 7.41
C CYS A 63 -49.01 4.91 8.71
N SER A 64 -48.55 4.04 9.62
CA SER A 64 -48.88 4.06 11.07
C SER A 64 -47.77 3.43 11.94
N GLU A 65 -47.70 3.83 13.21
CA GLU A 65 -46.74 3.37 14.25
C GLU A 65 -47.13 1.97 14.82
N GLY A 66 -46.34 1.24 15.63
CA GLY A 66 -45.00 1.47 16.20
C GLY A 66 -44.63 0.41 17.28
N CYS A 67 -43.62 0.71 18.11
CA CYS A 67 -43.15 -0.03 19.31
C CYS A 67 -42.42 -1.39 19.17
N GLY A 68 -41.18 -1.43 19.69
CA GLY A 68 -40.65 -2.60 20.43
C GLY A 68 -39.43 -3.33 19.83
N GLY A 69 -38.31 -3.34 20.56
CA GLY A 69 -37.14 -4.21 20.31
C GLY A 69 -35.84 -3.46 19.99
N GLY A 70 -34.80 -3.67 20.79
CA GLY A 70 -33.47 -3.10 20.59
C GLY A 70 -32.43 -4.13 20.14
N GLY A 71 -31.39 -3.65 19.45
CA GLY A 71 -30.32 -4.44 18.83
C GLY A 71 -30.18 -4.10 17.33
N GLY A 72 -28.99 -4.04 16.75
CA GLY A 72 -27.63 -4.20 17.31
C GLY A 72 -26.59 -3.94 16.21
N GLY A 73 -25.32 -4.30 16.44
CA GLY A 73 -24.28 -4.29 15.40
C GLY A 73 -23.33 -3.09 15.40
N GLY A 74 -22.45 -3.03 16.41
CA GLY A 74 -21.19 -2.31 16.27
C GLY A 74 -20.24 -3.06 15.32
N SER A 75 -19.38 -2.32 14.60
CA SER A 75 -18.49 -2.89 13.57
C SER A 75 -17.34 -3.71 14.17
N GLY A 76 -17.40 -5.04 14.03
CA GLY A 76 -16.28 -5.93 14.35
C GLY A 76 -15.25 -5.99 13.21
N GLY A 77 -14.03 -5.52 13.47
CA GLY A 77 -12.87 -5.76 12.61
C GLY A 77 -12.05 -6.94 13.14
N SER A 78 -12.00 -8.04 12.38
CA SER A 78 -11.32 -9.27 12.81
C SER A 78 -9.80 -9.18 12.70
N GLY A 79 -9.09 -9.21 13.84
CA GLY A 79 -7.68 -9.58 13.91
C GLY A 79 -7.55 -10.97 14.49
N LEU A 80 -6.93 -11.92 13.76
CA LEU A 80 -6.61 -13.23 14.32
C LEU A 80 -5.43 -13.12 15.28
N VAL A 81 -5.66 -13.43 16.55
CA VAL A 81 -4.64 -13.88 17.49
C VAL A 81 -5.00 -15.32 17.87
N ALA A 82 -4.02 -16.22 17.86
CA ALA A 82 -4.24 -17.62 18.20
C ALA A 82 -4.49 -17.76 19.72
N GLY A 83 -5.75 -17.84 20.12
CA GLY A 83 -6.14 -18.06 21.51
C GLY A 83 -5.83 -19.49 21.96
N VAL A 84 -4.92 -19.64 22.93
CA VAL A 84 -4.73 -20.89 23.67
C VAL A 84 -5.93 -21.06 24.60
N LEU A 85 -6.74 -22.09 24.35
CA LEU A 85 -7.96 -22.38 25.13
C LEU A 85 -7.61 -23.09 26.46
N VAL A 86 -7.24 -22.31 27.48
CA VAL A 86 -7.11 -22.78 28.87
C VAL A 86 -7.75 -21.77 29.82
N SER A 87 -9.08 -21.86 30.02
CA SER A 87 -9.81 -21.37 31.20
C SER A 87 -11.33 -21.58 31.05
N ASP A 88 -11.86 -22.76 31.42
CA ASP A 88 -13.25 -22.87 31.95
C ASP A 88 -13.55 -24.20 32.72
N GLN A 89 -12.52 -24.93 33.17
CA GLN A 89 -12.69 -26.20 33.92
C GLN A 89 -12.00 -26.23 35.30
N GLY A 90 -11.27 -25.17 35.67
CA GLY A 90 -10.56 -25.10 36.97
C GLY A 90 -11.48 -24.80 38.16
N GLU A 91 -12.33 -23.78 38.06
CA GLU A 91 -13.11 -23.29 39.22
C GLU A 91 -14.15 -24.31 39.72
N VAL A 92 -14.78 -25.06 38.79
CA VAL A 92 -15.88 -26.01 39.11
C VAL A 92 -15.40 -27.21 39.93
N ILE A 93 -14.11 -27.55 39.91
CA ILE A 93 -13.53 -28.66 40.67
C ILE A 93 -13.16 -28.21 42.10
N SER A 94 -12.64 -26.99 42.26
CA SER A 94 -12.21 -26.44 43.55
C SER A 94 -13.33 -26.39 44.58
N ASP A 95 -14.46 -25.78 44.22
CA ASP A 95 -15.56 -25.49 45.15
C ASP A 95 -16.19 -26.75 45.75
N ARG A 96 -16.21 -27.85 44.98
CA ARG A 96 -16.80 -29.13 45.38
C ARG A 96 -16.04 -29.82 46.51
N TYR A 97 -14.71 -29.70 46.55
CA TYR A 97 -13.87 -30.29 47.61
C TYR A 97 -13.66 -29.33 48.78
N VAL A 98 -13.53 -28.02 48.52
CA VAL A 98 -13.44 -26.99 49.58
C VAL A 98 -14.69 -26.98 50.47
N GLY A 99 -15.89 -27.20 49.90
CA GLY A 99 -17.13 -27.31 50.66
C GLY A 99 -17.13 -28.44 51.71
N VAL A 100 -16.65 -29.63 51.35
CA VAL A 100 -16.58 -30.80 52.25
C VAL A 100 -15.53 -30.57 53.34
N ALA A 101 -14.35 -30.06 52.99
CA ALA A 101 -13.30 -29.73 53.94
C ALA A 101 -13.75 -28.68 54.98
N ARG A 102 -14.49 -27.63 54.55
CA ARG A 102 -15.08 -26.63 55.45
C ARG A 102 -16.10 -27.24 56.42
N GLN A 103 -16.94 -28.19 55.99
CA GLN A 103 -17.92 -28.86 56.87
C GLN A 103 -17.25 -29.75 57.94
N PHE A 104 -16.12 -30.38 57.64
CA PHE A 104 -15.36 -31.15 58.65
C PHE A 104 -14.60 -30.23 59.62
N ALA A 105 -13.88 -29.24 59.09
CA ALA A 105 -13.09 -28.32 59.91
C ALA A 105 -13.97 -27.49 60.88
N SER A 106 -15.14 -27.02 60.42
CA SER A 106 -16.08 -26.27 61.28
C SER A 106 -16.68 -27.12 62.40
N ARG A 107 -16.84 -28.44 62.23
CA ARG A 107 -17.28 -29.35 63.30
C ARG A 107 -16.24 -29.48 64.41
N GLN A 108 -14.97 -29.75 64.10
CA GLN A 108 -13.93 -29.81 65.13
C GLN A 108 -13.59 -28.46 65.76
N ALA A 109 -13.64 -27.37 65.00
CA ALA A 109 -13.45 -26.01 65.54
C ALA A 109 -14.53 -25.63 66.57
N SER A 110 -15.72 -26.25 66.49
CA SER A 110 -16.79 -26.06 67.47
C SER A 110 -16.56 -26.77 68.80
N GLU A 111 -15.58 -27.68 68.92
CA GLU A 111 -15.30 -28.43 70.15
C GLU A 111 -14.11 -27.89 70.95
N ARG A 112 -13.32 -26.96 70.40
CA ARG A 112 -12.20 -26.30 71.10
C ARG A 112 -12.19 -24.79 70.84
N GLY A 113 -12.66 -24.04 71.83
CA GLY A 113 -12.95 -22.61 71.69
C GLY A 113 -11.73 -21.69 71.60
N SER A 114 -11.74 -20.88 70.54
CA SER A 114 -11.29 -19.47 70.45
C SER A 114 -9.92 -19.05 71.01
N ASN A 115 -9.03 -18.59 70.12
CA ASN A 115 -8.78 -17.13 69.95
C ASN A 115 -7.71 -16.80 68.87
N LYS A 116 -7.77 -15.55 68.37
CA LYS A 116 -6.73 -14.79 67.62
C LYS A 116 -6.16 -15.38 66.32
N ALA A 117 -6.51 -14.75 65.21
CA ALA A 117 -5.54 -14.14 64.28
C ALA A 117 -6.25 -12.98 63.55
N ASP A 118 -5.54 -11.88 63.29
CA ASP A 118 -6.05 -10.70 62.58
C ASP A 118 -4.88 -10.08 61.80
N GLN A 119 -5.16 -9.53 60.61
CA GLN A 119 -4.28 -8.74 59.72
C GLN A 119 -2.94 -9.36 59.24
N SER A 120 -2.91 -9.79 57.96
CA SER A 120 -1.80 -9.52 57.03
C SER A 120 -2.30 -9.62 55.58
N ASP A 121 -1.97 -8.65 54.74
CA ASP A 121 -2.44 -8.57 53.34
C ASP A 121 -1.50 -9.38 52.39
N GLY A 122 -2.06 -10.16 51.46
CA GLY A 122 -1.30 -11.10 50.60
C GLY A 122 -2.10 -12.35 50.17
N SER A 123 -2.92 -12.21 49.13
CA SER A 123 -3.89 -13.23 48.69
C SER A 123 -3.32 -14.60 48.28
N ASP A 124 -2.15 -14.61 47.65
CA ASP A 124 -1.67 -15.77 46.90
C ASP A 124 -0.83 -16.72 47.79
N ASP A 125 -0.06 -16.17 48.73
CA ASP A 125 0.66 -16.97 49.74
C ASP A 125 -0.31 -17.56 50.78
N GLU A 126 -1.30 -16.79 51.26
CA GLU A 126 -2.16 -17.24 52.37
C GLU A 126 -3.02 -18.46 51.98
N THR A 127 -3.48 -18.53 50.72
CA THR A 127 -4.24 -19.67 50.20
C THR A 127 -3.38 -20.93 50.11
N THR A 128 -2.14 -20.82 49.63
CA THR A 128 -1.19 -21.92 49.53
C THR A 128 -0.76 -22.43 50.93
N LEU A 129 -0.47 -21.51 51.86
CA LEU A 129 -0.16 -21.84 53.26
C LEU A 129 -1.33 -22.55 53.96
N ARG A 130 -2.56 -22.07 53.76
CA ARG A 130 -3.77 -22.72 54.29
C ARG A 130 -3.96 -24.12 53.72
N GLN A 131 -3.69 -24.35 52.42
CA GLN A 131 -3.74 -25.70 51.84
C GLN A 131 -2.69 -26.65 52.42
N MET A 132 -1.43 -26.21 52.55
CA MET A 132 -0.37 -27.05 53.16
C MET A 132 -0.68 -27.39 54.63
N LEU A 133 -1.18 -26.43 55.41
CA LEU A 133 -1.58 -26.65 56.80
C LEU A 133 -2.74 -27.65 56.90
N VAL A 134 -3.79 -27.51 56.08
CA VAL A 134 -4.92 -28.47 56.06
C VAL A 134 -4.44 -29.87 55.69
N SER A 135 -3.53 -30.01 54.72
CA SER A 135 -2.94 -31.31 54.34
C SER A 135 -2.18 -31.95 55.51
N SER A 136 -1.30 -31.21 56.21
CA SER A 136 -0.56 -31.73 57.36
C SER A 136 -1.49 -32.11 58.51
N TYR A 137 -2.45 -31.25 58.88
CA TYR A 137 -3.38 -31.53 59.97
C TYR A 137 -4.32 -32.71 59.69
N MET A 138 -4.74 -32.92 58.44
CA MET A 138 -5.49 -34.14 58.06
C MET A 138 -4.61 -35.40 58.20
N VAL A 139 -3.37 -35.38 57.71
CA VAL A 139 -2.46 -36.55 57.76
C VAL A 139 -2.10 -36.93 59.19
N ASP A 140 -1.79 -35.97 60.06
CA ASP A 140 -1.47 -36.26 61.46
C ASP A 140 -2.72 -36.60 62.29
N GLY A 141 -3.88 -36.03 61.97
CA GLY A 141 -5.17 -36.45 62.53
C GLY A 141 -5.51 -37.92 62.17
N LEU A 142 -5.30 -38.31 60.91
CA LEU A 142 -5.48 -39.69 60.44
C LEU A 142 -4.50 -40.66 61.11
N ARG A 143 -3.23 -40.27 61.29
CA ARG A 143 -2.26 -41.07 62.08
C ARG A 143 -2.73 -41.29 63.52
N SER A 144 -3.25 -40.24 64.18
CA SER A 144 -3.79 -40.36 65.53
C SER A 144 -4.99 -41.31 65.60
N LEU A 145 -5.87 -41.26 64.60
CA LEU A 145 -7.01 -42.20 64.48
C LEU A 145 -6.54 -43.64 64.25
N GLN A 146 -5.60 -43.85 63.32
CA GLN A 146 -5.06 -45.17 63.02
C GLN A 146 -4.32 -45.80 64.22
N HIS A 147 -3.59 -45.00 64.99
CA HIS A 147 -2.99 -45.44 66.26
C HIS A 147 -4.07 -45.86 67.26
N GLN A 148 -5.08 -45.01 67.50
CA GLN A 148 -6.17 -45.32 68.44
C GLN A 148 -6.97 -46.58 68.06
N VAL A 149 -7.25 -46.80 66.77
CA VAL A 149 -7.93 -48.03 66.32
C VAL A 149 -7.02 -49.25 66.46
N THR A 150 -5.72 -49.11 66.24
CA THR A 150 -4.74 -50.20 66.46
C THR A 150 -4.63 -50.57 67.94
N ASP A 151 -4.53 -49.58 68.84
CA ASP A 151 -4.53 -49.79 70.29
C ASP A 151 -5.84 -50.46 70.76
N MET A 152 -6.98 -50.01 70.23
CA MET A 152 -8.30 -50.56 70.56
C MET A 152 -8.46 -52.01 70.09
N SER A 153 -7.95 -52.33 68.88
CA SER A 153 -7.93 -53.69 68.33
C SER A 153 -7.00 -54.62 69.14
N ALA A 154 -5.82 -54.13 69.55
CA ALA A 154 -4.90 -54.86 70.42
C ALA A 154 -5.50 -55.15 71.81
N ASN A 155 -6.23 -54.19 72.38
CA ASN A 155 -6.89 -54.34 73.68
C ASN A 155 -8.11 -55.30 73.58
N LEU A 156 -8.87 -55.25 72.48
CA LEU A 156 -9.96 -56.19 72.18
C LEU A 156 -9.45 -57.62 71.97
N THR A 157 -8.35 -57.81 71.25
CA THR A 157 -7.73 -59.15 71.07
C THR A 157 -7.15 -59.68 72.38
N THR A 158 -6.48 -58.85 73.19
CA THR A 158 -6.03 -59.24 74.53
C THR A 158 -7.19 -59.73 75.41
N ARG A 159 -8.35 -59.05 75.38
CA ARG A 159 -9.56 -59.50 76.09
C ARG A 159 -10.23 -60.73 75.48
N LEU A 160 -10.05 -60.96 74.17
CA LEU A 160 -10.47 -62.21 73.51
C LEU A 160 -9.67 -63.38 74.07
N ASP A 161 -8.36 -63.23 74.21
CA ASP A 161 -7.45 -64.24 74.77
C ASP A 161 -7.73 -64.49 76.27
N GLU A 162 -7.99 -63.44 77.06
CA GLU A 162 -8.43 -63.59 78.47
C GLU A 162 -9.72 -64.41 78.61
N LEU A 163 -10.68 -64.20 77.70
CA LEU A 163 -11.94 -64.94 77.68
C LEU A 163 -11.74 -66.40 77.21
N GLN A 164 -10.85 -66.65 76.26
CA GLN A 164 -10.48 -68.00 75.86
C GLN A 164 -9.72 -68.75 76.96
N SER A 165 -8.78 -68.11 77.66
CA SER A 165 -8.02 -68.74 78.75
C SER A 165 -8.90 -69.12 79.95
N ARG A 166 -9.98 -68.38 80.20
CA ARG A 166 -10.97 -68.71 81.24
C ARG A 166 -11.87 -69.91 80.90
N GLY A 167 -11.90 -70.36 79.64
CA GLY A 167 -12.77 -71.44 79.18
C GLY A 167 -12.22 -72.86 79.36
N VAL A 168 -11.00 -73.04 79.87
CA VAL A 168 -10.31 -74.35 79.86
C VAL A 168 -9.63 -74.65 81.21
N SER A 169 -10.31 -75.36 82.11
CA SER A 169 -9.73 -75.99 83.31
C SER A 169 -10.66 -77.06 83.91
N PRO A 170 -10.42 -78.37 83.65
CA PRO A 170 -11.22 -79.45 84.25
C PRO A 170 -10.63 -79.93 85.59
N SER A 171 -11.43 -79.92 86.66
CA SER A 171 -11.13 -80.58 87.94
C SER A 171 -12.36 -81.37 88.43
N PRO A 172 -12.26 -82.69 88.71
CA PRO A 172 -13.45 -83.54 88.83
C PRO A 172 -13.95 -83.79 90.27
N ALA A 173 -15.04 -83.13 90.69
CA ALA A 173 -15.93 -83.60 91.77
C ALA A 173 -17.30 -82.87 91.82
N ALA A 174 -18.33 -83.53 92.39
CA ALA A 174 -19.51 -82.93 93.04
C ALA A 174 -20.63 -82.22 92.23
N TYR A 175 -21.02 -82.78 91.08
CA TYR A 175 -22.39 -83.30 90.88
C TYR A 175 -23.62 -82.51 91.44
N TYR A 176 -24.12 -81.48 90.73
CA TYR A 176 -25.53 -81.39 90.25
C TYR A 176 -25.87 -80.03 89.57
N GLY A 177 -26.27 -80.07 88.29
CA GLY A 177 -27.13 -79.05 87.67
C GLY A 177 -26.48 -77.89 86.89
N THR A 178 -27.17 -77.46 85.82
CA THR A 178 -27.12 -76.10 85.22
C THR A 178 -25.77 -75.53 84.70
N GLU A 179 -24.99 -76.26 83.90
CA GLU A 179 -23.82 -75.67 83.20
C GLU A 179 -23.82 -75.73 81.66
N HIS A 180 -24.76 -76.44 81.01
CA HIS A 180 -24.73 -76.60 79.55
C HIS A 180 -25.10 -75.36 78.72
N ARG A 181 -25.49 -74.25 79.35
CA ARG A 181 -25.96 -73.02 78.67
C ARG A 181 -24.84 -71.97 78.49
N GLY A 182 -24.02 -71.74 79.52
CA GLY A 182 -22.99 -70.69 79.51
C GLY A 182 -21.89 -70.90 78.46
N HIS A 183 -21.46 -72.14 78.21
CA HIS A 183 -20.47 -72.44 77.17
C HIS A 183 -20.96 -72.17 75.73
N MET A 184 -22.28 -72.20 75.50
CA MET A 184 -22.86 -71.93 74.18
C MET A 184 -23.08 -70.43 73.97
N GLU A 185 -23.54 -69.71 75.00
CA GLU A 185 -23.71 -68.25 74.97
C GLU A 185 -22.33 -67.53 74.88
N THR A 186 -21.28 -68.03 75.54
CA THR A 186 -19.92 -67.47 75.44
C THR A 186 -19.25 -67.73 74.09
N SER A 187 -19.44 -68.90 73.48
CA SER A 187 -18.85 -69.22 72.15
C SER A 187 -19.53 -68.45 71.02
N VAL A 188 -20.85 -68.21 71.10
CA VAL A 188 -21.56 -67.30 70.18
C VAL A 188 -21.06 -65.86 70.35
N ALA A 189 -20.92 -65.35 71.58
CA ALA A 189 -20.38 -64.01 71.82
C ALA A 189 -18.92 -63.85 71.32
N LEU A 190 -18.08 -64.88 71.46
CA LEU A 190 -16.72 -64.91 70.88
C LEU A 190 -16.75 -64.83 69.34
N SER A 191 -17.72 -65.49 68.69
CA SER A 191 -17.89 -65.41 67.23
C SER A 191 -18.38 -64.03 66.77
N GLU A 192 -19.31 -63.44 67.51
CA GLU A 192 -19.85 -62.10 67.25
C GLU A 192 -18.75 -61.03 67.32
N ILE A 193 -17.99 -61.01 68.43
CA ILE A 193 -16.87 -60.08 68.65
C ILE A 193 -15.79 -60.26 67.56
N ARG A 194 -15.46 -61.50 67.19
CA ARG A 194 -14.48 -61.79 66.14
C ARG A 194 -14.94 -61.30 64.76
N THR A 195 -16.25 -61.37 64.48
CA THR A 195 -16.84 -60.88 63.23
C THR A 195 -16.79 -59.36 63.17
N GLN A 196 -17.24 -58.67 64.24
CA GLN A 196 -17.19 -57.21 64.34
C GLN A 196 -15.75 -56.66 64.26
N LEU A 197 -14.77 -57.32 64.90
CA LEU A 197 -13.36 -56.94 64.81
C LEU A 197 -12.82 -57.06 63.37
N HIS A 198 -13.22 -58.10 62.64
CA HIS A 198 -12.78 -58.33 61.26
C HIS A 198 -13.42 -57.32 60.28
N GLU A 199 -14.69 -56.97 60.50
CA GLU A 199 -15.41 -55.94 59.75
C GLU A 199 -14.83 -54.53 60.01
N LEU A 200 -14.51 -54.21 61.26
CA LEU A 200 -13.84 -52.95 61.63
C LEU A 200 -12.44 -52.84 61.02
N THR A 201 -11.69 -53.95 60.98
CA THR A 201 -10.38 -54.02 60.31
C THR A 201 -10.51 -53.76 58.81
N ARG A 202 -11.49 -54.40 58.15
CA ARG A 202 -11.76 -54.22 56.71
C ARG A 202 -12.19 -52.80 56.36
N SER A 203 -12.95 -52.15 57.25
CA SER A 203 -13.33 -50.73 57.13
C SER A 203 -12.11 -49.81 57.22
N LEU A 204 -11.17 -50.10 58.14
CA LEU A 204 -9.90 -49.38 58.27
C LEU A 204 -9.03 -49.54 57.00
N GLU A 205 -8.93 -50.74 56.43
CA GLU A 205 -8.21 -50.99 55.18
C GLU A 205 -8.81 -50.22 53.99
N SER A 206 -10.15 -50.15 53.88
CA SER A 206 -10.84 -49.36 52.85
C SER A 206 -10.52 -47.86 52.98
N CYS A 207 -10.66 -47.32 54.20
CA CYS A 207 -10.36 -45.93 54.48
C CYS A 207 -8.88 -45.59 54.23
N GLN A 208 -7.96 -46.49 54.56
CA GLN A 208 -6.54 -46.33 54.26
C GLN A 208 -6.27 -46.36 52.75
N SER A 209 -6.98 -47.18 51.97
CA SER A 209 -6.91 -47.18 50.50
C SER A 209 -7.34 -45.83 49.93
N GLU A 210 -8.52 -45.34 50.29
CA GLU A 210 -9.06 -44.03 49.87
C GLU A 210 -8.10 -42.88 50.19
N VAL A 211 -7.50 -42.87 51.39
CA VAL A 211 -6.49 -41.87 51.79
C VAL A 211 -5.22 -41.96 50.94
N THR A 212 -4.79 -43.15 50.51
CA THR A 212 -3.65 -43.27 49.57
C THR A 212 -3.99 -42.86 48.14
N GLU A 213 -5.26 -42.94 47.74
CA GLU A 213 -5.74 -42.47 46.44
C GLU A 213 -5.79 -40.94 46.40
N VAL A 214 -6.46 -40.30 47.36
CA VAL A 214 -6.47 -38.84 47.55
C VAL A 214 -5.04 -38.26 47.62
N LYS A 215 -4.10 -39.00 48.22
CA LYS A 215 -2.69 -38.58 48.26
C LYS A 215 -1.99 -38.63 46.88
N ARG A 216 -2.37 -39.53 45.96
CA ARG A 216 -1.87 -39.50 44.58
C ARG A 216 -2.45 -38.31 43.83
N ASP A 217 -3.75 -38.09 43.97
CA ASP A 217 -4.46 -37.01 43.28
C ASP A 217 -3.92 -35.63 43.70
N MET A 218 -3.67 -35.43 45.01
CA MET A 218 -3.04 -34.21 45.52
C MET A 218 -1.61 -33.98 44.96
N VAL A 219 -0.87 -35.04 44.62
CA VAL A 219 0.45 -34.94 43.97
C VAL A 219 0.29 -34.67 42.46
N ALA A 220 -0.70 -35.25 41.79
CA ALA A 220 -1.01 -34.95 40.39
C ALA A 220 -1.43 -33.48 40.22
N ILE A 221 -2.39 -33.02 41.03
CA ILE A 221 -2.85 -31.62 41.07
C ILE A 221 -1.68 -30.67 41.38
N LYS A 222 -0.75 -31.05 42.27
CA LYS A 222 0.45 -30.24 42.50
C LYS A 222 1.30 -30.12 41.23
N ASN A 223 1.59 -31.23 40.55
CA ASN A 223 2.39 -31.19 39.33
C ASN A 223 1.73 -30.35 38.23
N GLU A 224 0.40 -30.43 38.09
CA GLU A 224 -0.36 -29.56 37.17
C GLU A 224 -0.25 -28.08 37.57
N LEU A 225 -0.42 -27.75 38.85
CA LEU A 225 -0.24 -26.38 39.36
C LEU A 225 1.19 -25.85 39.16
N ASP A 226 2.21 -26.67 39.44
CA ASP A 226 3.61 -26.33 39.20
C ASP A 226 3.86 -26.03 37.70
N THR A 227 3.22 -26.76 36.76
CA THR A 227 3.29 -26.44 35.31
C THR A 227 2.49 -25.21 34.89
N VAL A 228 1.34 -24.94 35.50
CA VAL A 228 0.57 -23.71 35.25
C VAL A 228 1.36 -22.48 35.72
N GLN A 229 2.07 -22.60 36.83
CA GLN A 229 2.95 -21.55 37.34
C GLN A 229 4.12 -21.27 36.38
N GLN A 230 4.76 -22.30 35.81
CA GLN A 230 5.79 -22.12 34.78
C GLN A 230 5.24 -21.39 33.54
N VAL A 231 4.07 -21.79 33.04
CA VAL A 231 3.43 -21.13 31.88
C VAL A 231 3.06 -19.67 32.20
N LYS A 232 2.69 -19.36 33.45
CA LYS A 232 2.48 -17.98 33.90
C LYS A 232 3.78 -17.18 33.83
N GLU A 233 4.90 -17.72 34.32
CA GLU A 233 6.21 -17.05 34.25
C GLU A 233 6.67 -16.79 32.80
N GLU A 234 6.51 -17.76 31.89
CA GLU A 234 6.82 -17.59 30.46
C GLU A 234 5.95 -16.50 29.79
N ILE A 235 4.67 -16.39 30.18
CA ILE A 235 3.76 -15.33 29.72
C ILE A 235 4.13 -13.95 30.30
N GLU A 236 4.57 -13.90 31.56
CA GLU A 236 5.02 -12.68 32.23
C GLU A 236 6.30 -12.13 31.56
N GLU A 237 7.28 -13.01 31.26
CA GLU A 237 8.51 -12.62 30.54
C GLU A 237 8.23 -12.19 29.10
N LEU A 238 7.33 -12.88 28.39
CA LEU A 238 6.87 -12.48 27.05
C LEU A 238 6.16 -11.11 27.08
N ARG A 239 5.33 -10.84 28.10
CA ARG A 239 4.69 -9.53 28.30
C ARG A 239 5.74 -8.45 28.52
N GLU A 240 6.71 -8.67 29.41
CA GLU A 240 7.77 -7.68 29.68
C GLU A 240 8.65 -7.43 28.44
N TYR A 241 8.89 -8.46 27.61
CA TYR A 241 9.58 -8.32 26.33
C TYR A 241 8.78 -7.50 25.31
N VAL A 242 7.47 -7.73 25.19
CA VAL A 242 6.58 -6.92 24.33
C VAL A 242 6.51 -5.47 24.81
N ASP A 243 6.31 -5.23 26.11
CA ASP A 243 6.32 -3.87 26.69
C ASP A 243 7.66 -3.18 26.42
N ARG A 244 8.80 -3.86 26.57
CA ARG A 244 10.12 -3.29 26.23
C ARG A 244 10.22 -2.94 24.74
N LEU A 245 9.67 -3.74 23.83
CA LEU A 245 9.60 -3.44 22.39
C LEU A 245 8.67 -2.26 22.09
N GLU A 246 7.50 -2.17 22.72
CA GLU A 246 6.60 -1.02 22.57
C GLU A 246 7.22 0.26 23.09
N LEU A 247 7.85 0.24 24.27
CA LEU A 247 8.51 1.40 24.87
C LEU A 247 9.79 1.79 24.11
N GLN A 248 10.46 0.87 23.42
CA GLN A 248 11.50 1.20 22.43
C GLN A 248 10.88 1.82 21.16
N SER A 249 9.80 1.26 20.62
CA SER A 249 9.09 1.78 19.44
C SER A 249 8.54 3.19 19.68
N HIS A 250 7.96 3.44 20.85
CA HIS A 250 7.47 4.74 21.28
C HIS A 250 8.61 5.76 21.46
N ARG A 251 9.73 5.37 22.08
CA ARG A 251 10.94 6.22 22.17
C ARG A 251 11.65 6.43 20.83
N ARG A 252 11.53 5.53 19.85
CA ARG A 252 11.92 5.80 18.46
C ARG A 252 10.98 6.81 17.81
N LYS A 253 9.65 6.65 17.94
CA LYS A 253 8.67 7.62 17.41
C LYS A 253 8.87 9.03 17.99
N LEU A 254 9.10 9.16 19.29
CA LEU A 254 9.42 10.44 19.93
C LEU A 254 10.73 11.05 19.40
N ARG A 255 11.83 10.30 19.36
CA ARG A 255 13.11 10.82 18.84
C ARG A 255 13.10 11.10 17.34
N LEU A 256 12.30 10.37 16.56
CA LEU A 256 12.01 10.69 15.16
C LEU A 256 11.14 11.96 15.03
N LEU A 257 10.31 12.31 16.00
CA LEU A 257 9.62 13.60 16.03
C LEU A 257 10.58 14.75 16.45
N GLU A 258 11.56 14.48 17.32
CA GLU A 258 12.65 15.41 17.64
C GLU A 258 13.65 15.61 16.47
N GLN A 259 13.86 14.59 15.61
CA GLN A 259 14.53 14.71 14.31
C GLN A 259 13.65 15.48 13.30
N GLY A 260 13.36 16.75 13.62
CA GLY A 260 12.62 17.67 12.76
C GLY A 260 13.39 18.15 11.53
N LEU A 261 12.74 19.01 10.76
CA LEU A 261 13.30 19.61 9.54
C LEU A 261 14.42 20.61 9.88
N THR A 262 15.69 20.15 9.84
CA THR A 262 16.84 21.01 10.13
C THR A 262 17.05 22.08 9.04
N PHE A 263 17.63 23.23 9.39
CA PHE A 263 17.92 24.30 8.41
C PHE A 263 18.77 23.82 7.23
N PHE A 264 19.76 22.96 7.47
CA PHE A 264 20.63 22.43 6.42
C PHE A 264 19.93 21.37 5.55
N LEU A 265 18.99 20.60 6.13
CA LEU A 265 18.10 19.73 5.37
C LEU A 265 17.14 20.55 4.49
N SER A 266 16.51 21.60 5.01
CA SER A 266 15.69 22.55 4.24
C SER A 266 16.45 23.15 3.06
N TYR A 267 17.66 23.65 3.31
CA TYR A 267 18.55 24.17 2.27
C TYR A 267 18.83 23.12 1.18
N THR A 268 19.16 21.90 1.58
CA THR A 268 19.49 20.80 0.66
C THR A 268 18.29 20.38 -0.19
N ILE A 269 17.11 20.29 0.43
CA ILE A 269 15.84 20.03 -0.26
C ILE A 269 15.57 21.16 -1.27
N LEU A 270 15.60 22.42 -0.85
CA LEU A 270 15.36 23.59 -1.72
C LEU A 270 16.30 23.62 -2.94
N ALA A 271 17.60 23.39 -2.74
CA ALA A 271 18.58 23.37 -3.82
C ALA A 271 18.31 22.25 -4.86
N SER A 272 17.79 21.10 -4.42
CA SER A 272 17.40 20.01 -5.32
C SER A 272 16.05 20.25 -6.01
N MET A 273 15.08 20.86 -5.32
CA MET A 273 13.75 21.21 -5.88
C MET A 273 13.82 22.11 -7.10
N LEU A 274 14.88 22.90 -7.28
CA LEU A 274 15.09 23.75 -8.46
C LEU A 274 15.00 22.96 -9.78
N GLY A 275 15.36 21.68 -9.81
CA GLY A 275 15.18 20.82 -10.98
C GLY A 275 13.71 20.49 -11.29
N MET A 276 12.87 20.33 -10.27
CA MET A 276 11.42 20.12 -10.45
C MET A 276 10.69 21.44 -10.74
N LEU A 277 11.19 22.57 -10.22
CA LEU A 277 10.76 23.91 -10.64
C LEU A 277 11.10 24.16 -12.12
N GLN A 278 12.29 23.76 -12.58
CA GLN A 278 12.69 23.81 -13.99
C GLN A 278 11.78 22.94 -14.87
N PHE A 279 11.36 21.76 -14.40
CA PHE A 279 10.37 20.93 -15.11
C PHE A 279 9.00 21.63 -15.22
N GLY A 280 8.47 22.15 -14.12
CA GLY A 280 7.21 22.93 -14.14
C GLY A 280 7.26 24.14 -15.05
N TYR A 281 8.37 24.89 -15.02
CA TYR A 281 8.58 26.06 -15.86
C TYR A 281 8.55 25.70 -17.36
N ASN A 282 9.36 24.73 -17.79
CA ASN A 282 9.43 24.36 -19.21
C ASN A 282 8.14 23.73 -19.76
N THR A 283 7.31 23.16 -18.87
CA THR A 283 5.97 22.65 -19.19
C THR A 283 5.00 23.77 -19.53
N GLY A 284 4.96 24.86 -18.75
CA GLY A 284 4.01 25.97 -18.96
C GLY A 284 4.47 27.07 -19.93
N VAL A 285 5.78 27.27 -20.06
CA VAL A 285 6.37 28.43 -20.75
C VAL A 285 6.10 28.51 -22.27
N ILE A 286 5.57 27.45 -22.89
CA ILE A 286 5.23 27.44 -24.33
C ILE A 286 3.86 28.06 -24.64
N ASN A 287 2.91 27.96 -23.71
CA ASN A 287 1.48 28.25 -23.90
C ASN A 287 1.18 29.74 -24.14
N ALA A 288 1.71 30.63 -23.30
CA ALA A 288 1.42 32.07 -23.43
C ALA A 288 1.98 32.74 -24.71
N PRO A 289 3.19 32.37 -25.22
CA PRO A 289 3.72 32.89 -26.49
C PRO A 289 3.35 32.05 -27.74
N GLU A 290 2.32 31.19 -27.68
CA GLU A 290 1.88 30.29 -28.78
C GLU A 290 1.88 31.00 -30.16
N GLY A 291 1.07 32.05 -30.31
CA GLY A 291 0.97 32.81 -31.57
C GLY A 291 2.25 33.56 -31.96
N ASN A 292 3.08 33.98 -31.01
CA ASN A 292 4.36 34.64 -31.29
C ASN A 292 5.39 33.65 -31.85
N ILE A 293 5.35 32.39 -31.39
CA ILE A 293 6.20 31.30 -31.88
C ILE A 293 5.71 30.83 -33.25
N GLU A 294 4.41 30.64 -33.46
CA GLU A 294 3.86 30.29 -34.78
C GLU A 294 4.17 31.36 -35.84
N LYS A 295 4.02 32.63 -35.49
CA LYS A 295 4.41 33.76 -36.33
C LYS A 295 5.89 33.69 -36.69
N PHE A 296 6.79 33.49 -35.72
CA PHE A 296 8.21 33.33 -35.99
C PHE A 296 8.52 32.14 -36.93
N ILE A 297 7.81 31.01 -36.81
CA ILE A 297 8.00 29.87 -37.73
C ILE A 297 7.54 30.26 -39.15
N LYS A 298 6.44 31.01 -39.31
CA LYS A 298 6.00 31.57 -40.60
C LYS A 298 7.01 32.55 -41.18
N ASP A 299 7.46 33.54 -40.40
CA ASP A 299 8.44 34.56 -40.82
C ASP A 299 9.75 33.90 -41.30
N VAL A 300 10.25 32.88 -40.60
CA VAL A 300 11.46 32.11 -40.97
C VAL A 300 11.24 31.26 -42.22
N PHE A 301 10.05 30.66 -42.39
CA PHE A 301 9.73 29.85 -43.57
C PHE A 301 9.62 30.73 -44.82
N GLU A 302 8.89 31.86 -44.73
CA GLU A 302 8.75 32.82 -45.81
C GLU A 302 10.12 33.41 -46.20
N ASP A 303 10.98 33.77 -45.24
CA ASP A 303 12.32 34.26 -45.57
C ASP A 303 13.18 33.17 -46.25
N ARG A 304 13.08 31.90 -45.82
CA ARG A 304 13.92 30.83 -46.36
C ARG A 304 13.50 30.33 -47.73
N TYR A 305 12.20 30.16 -47.95
CA TYR A 305 11.67 29.53 -49.17
C TYR A 305 10.99 30.51 -50.14
N LYS A 306 10.69 31.74 -49.70
CA LYS A 306 9.93 32.77 -50.44
C LYS A 306 8.52 32.32 -50.85
N GLU A 307 7.95 31.40 -50.07
CA GLU A 307 6.57 30.92 -50.14
C GLU A 307 5.89 31.07 -48.78
N ASN A 308 4.59 31.37 -48.77
CA ASN A 308 3.81 31.52 -47.53
C ASN A 308 3.46 30.15 -46.96
N MET A 309 3.87 29.87 -45.71
CA MET A 309 3.50 28.63 -45.02
C MET A 309 2.02 28.64 -44.63
N ASP A 310 1.34 27.50 -44.82
CA ASP A 310 -0.06 27.35 -44.41
C ASP A 310 -0.24 27.36 -42.87
N HIS A 311 -1.43 27.73 -42.41
CA HIS A 311 -1.76 27.75 -40.98
C HIS A 311 -1.64 26.37 -40.33
N ALA A 312 -2.17 25.31 -40.96
CA ALA A 312 -2.10 23.96 -40.40
C ALA A 312 -0.66 23.41 -40.37
N GLN A 313 0.21 23.88 -41.27
CA GLN A 313 1.65 23.56 -41.25
C GLN A 313 2.37 24.24 -40.06
N ALA A 314 2.03 25.49 -39.76
CA ALA A 314 2.56 26.21 -38.60
C ALA A 314 2.15 25.54 -37.28
N GLU A 315 0.86 25.24 -37.13
CA GLU A 315 0.28 24.55 -35.98
C GLU A 315 0.92 23.16 -35.75
N LEU A 316 1.23 22.43 -36.83
CA LEU A 316 1.92 21.14 -36.78
C LEU A 316 3.39 21.28 -36.33
N LEU A 317 4.12 22.30 -36.81
CA LEU A 317 5.50 22.58 -36.38
C LEU A 317 5.57 23.09 -34.93
N TYR A 318 4.58 23.87 -34.47
CA TYR A 318 4.45 24.25 -33.08
C TYR A 318 4.12 23.02 -32.20
N SER A 319 3.17 22.18 -32.60
CA SER A 319 2.85 20.90 -31.95
C SER A 319 4.07 19.98 -31.85
N PHE A 320 4.96 19.99 -32.86
CA PHE A 320 6.25 19.30 -32.80
C PHE A 320 7.21 19.92 -31.76
N ALA A 321 7.30 21.25 -31.67
CA ALA A 321 8.09 21.95 -30.64
C ALA A 321 7.62 21.66 -29.20
N VAL A 322 6.30 21.55 -28.99
CA VAL A 322 5.69 21.10 -27.73
C VAL A 322 6.06 19.64 -27.45
N SER A 323 5.99 18.78 -28.47
CA SER A 323 6.08 17.32 -28.30
C SER A 323 7.50 16.77 -28.19
N ILE A 324 8.49 17.38 -28.86
CA ILE A 324 9.90 16.95 -28.81
C ILE A 324 10.50 17.05 -27.40
N PHE A 325 9.94 17.94 -26.55
CA PHE A 325 10.23 18.02 -25.12
C PHE A 325 9.92 16.70 -24.39
N ALA A 326 8.78 16.06 -24.69
CA ALA A 326 8.41 14.78 -24.08
C ALA A 326 9.31 13.62 -24.56
N ILE A 327 9.81 13.67 -25.80
CA ILE A 327 10.82 12.71 -26.30
C ILE A 327 12.14 12.86 -25.55
N GLY A 328 12.59 14.10 -25.31
CA GLY A 328 13.71 14.37 -24.40
C GLY A 328 13.44 13.80 -22.99
N GLY A 329 12.23 14.04 -22.47
CA GLY A 329 11.78 13.53 -21.17
C GLY A 329 11.87 12.01 -21.03
N MET A 330 11.45 11.24 -22.04
CA MET A 330 11.62 9.77 -22.08
C MET A 330 13.08 9.36 -21.89
N LEU A 331 14.00 9.95 -22.67
CA LEU A 331 15.42 9.62 -22.64
C LEU A 331 16.08 10.05 -21.32
N GLY A 332 15.72 11.22 -20.80
CA GLY A 332 16.19 11.72 -19.52
C GLY A 332 15.74 10.86 -18.34
N GLY A 333 14.44 10.52 -18.29
CA GLY A 333 13.89 9.66 -17.23
C GLY A 333 14.52 8.27 -17.24
N PHE A 334 14.60 7.62 -18.41
CA PHE A 334 15.19 6.29 -18.53
C PHE A 334 16.69 6.25 -18.17
N SER A 335 17.46 7.29 -18.53
CA SER A 335 18.90 7.36 -18.19
C SER A 335 19.18 7.81 -16.75
N GLY A 336 18.19 8.36 -16.04
CA GLY A 336 18.34 8.87 -14.67
C GLY A 336 18.90 7.85 -13.68
N GLY A 337 18.44 6.60 -13.70
CA GLY A 337 18.96 5.54 -12.82
C GLY A 337 20.42 5.16 -13.11
N ILE A 338 20.84 5.19 -14.38
CA ILE A 338 22.22 4.92 -14.81
C ILE A 338 23.14 6.03 -14.31
N ILE A 339 22.72 7.29 -14.46
CA ILE A 339 23.47 8.48 -14.03
C ILE A 339 23.56 8.54 -12.50
N ALA A 340 22.45 8.32 -11.79
CA ALA A 340 22.41 8.32 -10.32
C ALA A 340 23.34 7.28 -9.67
N ASN A 341 23.52 6.13 -10.31
CA ASN A 341 24.41 5.08 -9.81
C ASN A 341 25.88 5.33 -10.20
N ARG A 342 26.14 5.82 -11.43
CA ARG A 342 27.50 6.09 -11.92
C ARG A 342 28.16 7.31 -11.27
N PHE A 343 27.43 8.41 -11.15
CA PHE A 343 27.94 9.71 -10.70
C PHE A 343 27.49 10.12 -9.30
N GLY A 344 26.57 9.38 -8.68
CA GLY A 344 25.88 9.81 -7.46
C GLY A 344 24.66 10.67 -7.76
N ARG A 345 23.89 11.01 -6.73
CA ARG A 345 22.62 11.74 -6.87
C ARG A 345 22.89 13.24 -7.00
N LYS A 346 23.72 13.79 -6.11
CA LYS A 346 24.27 15.16 -6.23
C LYS A 346 25.11 15.28 -7.51
N GLY A 347 25.97 14.31 -7.81
CA GLY A 347 26.77 14.32 -9.03
C GLY A 347 25.93 14.29 -10.32
N GLY A 348 24.87 13.48 -10.34
CA GLY A 348 23.89 13.44 -11.42
C GLY A 348 23.13 14.75 -11.60
N LEU A 349 22.68 15.39 -10.50
CA LEU A 349 22.01 16.69 -10.55
C LEU A 349 22.94 17.81 -11.07
N LEU A 350 24.20 17.86 -10.64
CA LEU A 350 25.19 18.82 -11.16
C LEU A 350 25.42 18.66 -12.66
N LEU A 351 25.58 17.42 -13.14
CA LEU A 351 25.68 17.12 -14.57
C LEU A 351 24.41 17.58 -15.31
N ASN A 352 23.24 17.37 -14.71
CA ASN A 352 21.97 17.75 -15.30
C ASN A 352 21.76 19.28 -15.39
N SER A 353 22.30 20.07 -14.45
CA SER A 353 22.24 21.53 -14.53
C SER A 353 22.96 22.06 -15.78
N PHE A 354 24.07 21.43 -16.21
CA PHE A 354 24.73 21.79 -17.47
C PHE A 354 23.89 21.46 -18.72
N VAL A 355 23.17 20.33 -18.72
CA VAL A 355 22.22 19.99 -19.79
C VAL A 355 21.09 21.03 -19.86
N GLY A 356 20.57 21.44 -18.70
CA GLY A 356 19.54 22.48 -18.59
C GLY A 356 20.01 23.86 -19.08
N ILE A 357 21.24 24.25 -18.75
CA ILE A 357 21.86 25.47 -19.28
C ILE A 357 22.00 25.40 -20.80
N GLY A 358 22.48 24.29 -21.36
CA GLY A 358 22.59 24.09 -22.81
C GLY A 358 21.26 24.22 -23.54
N GLY A 359 20.21 23.55 -23.04
CA GLY A 359 18.87 23.63 -23.62
C GLY A 359 18.28 25.05 -23.55
N ALA A 360 18.39 25.72 -22.40
CA ALA A 360 17.91 27.08 -22.22
C ALA A 360 18.64 28.10 -23.12
N CYS A 361 19.97 28.01 -23.23
CA CYS A 361 20.75 28.86 -24.13
C CYS A 361 20.33 28.69 -25.59
N LEU A 362 20.10 27.46 -26.06
CA LEU A 362 19.66 27.21 -27.44
C LEU A 362 18.26 27.81 -27.69
N MET A 363 17.30 27.59 -26.80
CA MET A 363 15.97 28.20 -26.95
C MET A 363 16.03 29.73 -26.93
N GLY A 364 16.85 30.33 -26.06
CA GLY A 364 17.04 31.78 -26.00
C GLY A 364 17.70 32.39 -27.24
N LEU A 365 18.54 31.64 -27.94
CA LEU A 365 19.24 32.08 -29.16
C LEU A 365 18.47 31.75 -30.46
N THR A 366 17.28 31.14 -30.39
CA THR A 366 16.48 30.75 -31.57
C THR A 366 16.31 31.88 -32.59
N LYS A 367 15.89 33.08 -32.14
CA LYS A 367 15.75 34.26 -33.02
C LYS A 367 17.09 34.71 -33.61
N TYR A 368 18.16 34.67 -32.84
CA TYR A 368 19.49 35.10 -33.29
C TYR A 368 20.03 34.25 -34.45
N PHE A 369 19.68 32.96 -34.48
CA PHE A 369 20.03 32.04 -35.57
C PHE A 369 18.99 31.96 -36.70
N ASN A 370 17.88 32.71 -36.61
CA ASN A 370 16.75 32.71 -37.57
C ASN A 370 16.29 31.29 -37.98
N SER A 371 16.17 30.38 -37.01
CA SER A 371 15.94 28.95 -37.25
C SER A 371 15.03 28.34 -36.18
N TYR A 372 13.88 27.81 -36.60
CA TYR A 372 12.98 27.04 -35.73
C TYR A 372 13.58 25.66 -35.36
N GLU A 373 14.53 25.14 -36.13
CA GLU A 373 15.24 23.90 -35.80
C GLU A 373 16.05 24.02 -34.49
N VAL A 374 16.62 25.21 -34.22
CA VAL A 374 17.31 25.50 -32.95
C VAL A 374 16.34 25.42 -31.76
N LEU A 375 15.08 25.86 -31.94
CA LEU A 375 14.05 25.71 -30.91
C LEU A 375 13.73 24.23 -30.65
N PHE A 376 13.61 23.40 -31.70
CA PHE A 376 13.35 21.97 -31.53
C PHE A 376 14.50 21.26 -30.79
N ILE A 377 15.75 21.59 -31.10
CA ILE A 377 16.94 21.03 -30.43
C ILE A 377 17.02 21.52 -28.97
N GLY A 378 16.74 22.81 -28.71
CA GLY A 378 16.65 23.35 -27.36
C GLY A 378 15.55 22.68 -26.53
N ARG A 379 14.36 22.48 -27.12
CA ARG A 379 13.22 21.77 -26.52
C ARG A 379 13.53 20.31 -26.23
N PHE A 380 14.23 19.61 -27.11
CA PHE A 380 14.71 18.25 -26.88
C PHE A 380 15.68 18.19 -25.69
N ILE A 381 16.69 19.06 -25.66
CA ILE A 381 17.73 19.05 -24.61
C ILE A 381 17.17 19.45 -23.24
N ILE A 382 16.30 20.47 -23.18
CA ILE A 382 15.63 20.82 -21.92
C ILE A 382 14.63 19.73 -21.49
N GLY A 383 14.06 18.99 -22.44
CA GLY A 383 13.30 17.77 -22.18
C GLY A 383 14.14 16.69 -21.50
N VAL A 384 15.34 16.41 -22.00
CA VAL A 384 16.29 15.47 -21.35
C VAL A 384 16.62 15.93 -19.93
N ASN A 385 16.86 17.23 -19.73
CA ASN A 385 17.07 17.80 -18.40
C ASN A 385 15.88 17.60 -17.47
N CYS A 386 14.66 17.84 -17.95
CA CYS A 386 13.44 17.67 -17.17
C CYS A 386 13.18 16.19 -16.84
N GLY A 387 13.36 15.28 -17.80
CA GLY A 387 13.31 13.83 -17.58
C GLY A 387 14.29 13.37 -16.50
N LEU A 388 15.54 13.82 -16.57
CA LEU A 388 16.55 13.53 -15.54
C LEU A 388 16.13 14.06 -14.16
N ASN A 389 15.56 15.28 -14.08
CA ASN A 389 15.07 15.85 -12.82
C ASN A 389 13.93 15.01 -12.22
N THR A 390 12.97 14.51 -13.01
CA THR A 390 11.88 13.66 -12.52
C THR A 390 12.35 12.35 -11.86
N SER A 391 13.57 11.89 -12.16
CA SER A 391 14.16 10.69 -11.54
C SER A 391 15.18 11.02 -10.44
N LEU A 392 16.04 12.02 -10.66
CA LEU A 392 17.13 12.36 -9.74
C LEU A 392 16.65 13.11 -8.50
N VAL A 393 15.70 14.05 -8.63
CA VAL A 393 15.27 14.88 -7.49
C VAL A 393 14.49 14.06 -6.45
N PRO A 394 13.48 13.22 -6.81
CA PRO A 394 12.81 12.38 -5.82
C PRO A 394 13.75 11.36 -5.15
N MET A 395 14.69 10.79 -5.91
CA MET A 395 15.70 9.87 -5.37
C MET A 395 16.61 10.58 -4.35
N TYR A 396 17.19 11.73 -4.72
CA TYR A 396 18.05 12.49 -3.80
C TYR A 396 17.31 12.92 -2.53
N ILE A 397 16.11 13.50 -2.68
CA ILE A 397 15.32 14.01 -1.54
C ILE A 397 14.91 12.85 -0.60
N SER A 398 14.49 11.70 -1.12
CA SER A 398 14.12 10.54 -0.29
C SER A 398 15.30 9.88 0.43
N GLU A 399 16.52 9.97 -0.11
CA GLU A 399 17.74 9.40 0.49
C GLU A 399 18.42 10.32 1.52
N ILE A 400 18.20 11.64 1.48
CA ILE A 400 18.70 12.58 2.50
C ILE A 400 17.74 12.75 3.68
N ALA A 401 16.44 12.50 3.49
CA ALA A 401 15.41 12.81 4.47
C ALA A 401 15.25 11.72 5.55
N PRO A 402 14.88 12.11 6.80
CA PRO A 402 14.53 11.18 7.86
C PRO A 402 13.16 10.51 7.61
N LEU A 403 12.97 9.31 8.16
CA LEU A 403 11.79 8.45 7.93
C LEU A 403 10.44 9.17 8.14
N ASN A 404 10.32 9.91 9.23
CA ASN A 404 9.15 10.73 9.60
C ASN A 404 8.71 11.70 8.48
N LEU A 405 9.63 12.23 7.67
CA LEU A 405 9.36 13.19 6.61
C LEU A 405 9.21 12.53 5.23
N ARG A 406 9.66 11.28 5.03
CA ARG A 406 9.70 10.62 3.71
C ARG A 406 8.36 10.66 2.95
N GLY A 407 7.24 10.50 3.63
CA GLY A 407 5.90 10.55 3.02
C GLY A 407 5.54 11.90 2.38
N GLY A 408 5.96 13.03 2.96
CA GLY A 408 5.61 14.36 2.45
C GLY A 408 6.39 14.80 1.20
N LEU A 409 7.49 14.11 0.88
CA LEU A 409 8.46 14.55 -0.13
C LEU A 409 7.94 14.44 -1.57
N GLY A 410 7.01 13.51 -1.84
CA GLY A 410 6.31 13.45 -3.13
C GLY A 410 5.54 14.74 -3.41
N THR A 411 4.86 15.28 -2.39
CA THR A 411 4.10 16.52 -2.49
C THR A 411 5.00 17.76 -2.60
N VAL A 412 6.15 17.75 -1.93
CA VAL A 412 7.17 18.81 -2.08
C VAL A 412 7.67 18.90 -3.53
N ASN A 413 7.91 17.77 -4.20
CA ASN A 413 8.24 17.75 -5.63
C ASN A 413 7.10 18.32 -6.50
N GLN A 414 5.84 17.93 -6.23
CA GLN A 414 4.69 18.45 -6.97
C GLN A 414 4.51 19.97 -6.79
N LEU A 415 4.77 20.49 -5.58
CA LEU A 415 4.71 21.93 -5.28
C LEU A 415 5.77 22.72 -6.06
N ALA A 416 6.97 22.15 -6.26
CA ALA A 416 7.98 22.77 -7.11
C ALA A 416 7.51 22.86 -8.58
N VAL A 417 6.89 21.81 -9.10
CA VAL A 417 6.33 21.78 -10.47
C VAL A 417 5.23 22.83 -10.64
N THR A 418 4.25 22.90 -9.73
CA THR A 418 3.15 23.87 -9.83
C THR A 418 3.61 25.31 -9.61
N THR A 419 4.62 25.53 -8.77
CA THR A 419 5.27 26.84 -8.62
C THR A 419 6.02 27.25 -9.90
N GLY A 420 6.76 26.32 -10.53
CA GLY A 420 7.43 26.56 -11.80
C GLY A 420 6.46 26.89 -12.94
N LEU A 421 5.34 26.17 -13.01
CA LEU A 421 4.24 26.42 -13.95
C LEU A 421 3.71 27.85 -13.78
N LEU A 422 3.36 28.24 -12.55
CA LEU A 422 2.85 29.59 -12.25
C LEU A 422 3.87 30.68 -12.60
N ILE A 423 5.16 30.50 -12.30
CA ILE A 423 6.20 31.46 -12.67
C ILE A 423 6.30 31.61 -14.21
N SER A 424 6.17 30.52 -14.97
CA SER A 424 6.17 30.59 -16.44
C SER A 424 4.98 31.35 -17.00
N GLN A 425 3.78 31.17 -16.43
CA GLN A 425 2.55 31.85 -16.84
C GLN A 425 2.58 33.34 -16.48
N ILE A 426 3.12 33.71 -15.31
CA ILE A 426 3.28 35.13 -14.91
C ILE A 426 4.26 35.84 -15.85
N LEU A 427 5.43 35.26 -16.13
CA LEU A 427 6.41 35.89 -17.02
C LEU A 427 5.94 35.91 -18.48
N GLY A 428 5.07 34.97 -18.88
CA GLY A 428 4.55 34.83 -20.23
C GLY A 428 3.50 35.86 -20.67
N ILE A 429 3.13 36.84 -19.84
CA ILE A 429 2.21 37.91 -20.26
C ILE A 429 2.92 38.98 -21.11
N GLU A 430 2.16 39.61 -22.01
CA GLU A 430 2.61 40.71 -22.89
C GLU A 430 3.27 41.87 -22.13
N GLN A 431 2.82 42.14 -20.90
CA GLN A 431 3.35 43.23 -20.07
C GLN A 431 4.73 42.91 -19.46
N ILE A 432 5.26 41.68 -19.65
CA ILE A 432 6.54 41.22 -19.09
C ILE A 432 7.44 40.68 -20.20
N LEU A 433 7.19 39.47 -20.72
CA LEU A 433 8.02 38.84 -21.76
C LEU A 433 7.22 38.07 -22.84
N GLY A 434 5.88 38.02 -22.75
CA GLY A 434 5.00 37.46 -23.77
C GLY A 434 4.81 38.36 -24.99
N THR A 435 5.90 38.92 -25.53
CA THR A 435 5.89 39.80 -26.70
C THR A 435 6.70 39.18 -27.84
N ASP A 436 6.52 39.68 -29.06
CA ASP A 436 7.26 39.24 -30.25
C ASP A 436 8.78 39.23 -30.05
N GLU A 437 9.35 40.18 -29.28
CA GLU A 437 10.78 40.21 -28.94
C GLU A 437 11.12 39.56 -27.59
N GLY A 438 10.15 39.44 -26.67
CA GLY A 438 10.37 38.89 -25.33
C GLY A 438 10.39 37.37 -25.27
N TRP A 439 9.67 36.67 -26.16
CA TRP A 439 9.48 35.21 -26.03
C TRP A 439 10.77 34.37 -26.08
N PRO A 440 11.84 34.70 -26.82
CA PRO A 440 13.08 33.93 -26.76
C PRO A 440 13.75 34.08 -25.39
N LEU A 441 13.74 35.28 -24.81
CA LEU A 441 14.25 35.53 -23.46
C LEU A 441 13.41 34.80 -22.41
N LEU A 442 12.07 34.75 -22.58
CA LEU A 442 11.18 33.94 -21.74
C LEU A 442 11.59 32.46 -21.73
N LEU A 443 11.85 31.84 -22.90
CA LEU A 443 12.36 30.47 -22.94
C LEU A 443 13.78 30.35 -22.34
N GLY A 444 14.64 31.35 -22.59
CA GLY A 444 16.00 31.42 -22.08
C GLY A 444 16.11 31.52 -20.55
N LEU A 445 15.13 32.12 -19.87
CA LEU A 445 15.09 32.25 -18.40
C LEU A 445 15.04 30.90 -17.66
N ALA A 446 14.76 29.78 -18.36
CA ALA A 446 14.99 28.43 -17.85
C ALA A 446 16.45 28.16 -17.42
N ILE A 447 17.40 29.02 -17.80
CA ILE A 447 18.80 29.02 -17.35
C ILE A 447 18.95 29.41 -15.87
N CYS A 448 18.09 30.28 -15.34
CA CYS A 448 18.25 30.86 -14.00
C CYS A 448 18.10 29.82 -12.86
N PRO A 449 17.08 28.93 -12.87
CA PRO A 449 17.01 27.83 -11.91
C PRO A 449 18.23 26.88 -11.99
N ALA A 450 18.75 26.62 -13.19
CA ALA A 450 19.90 25.73 -13.38
C ALA A 450 21.23 26.34 -12.89
N ILE A 451 21.47 27.63 -13.14
CA ILE A 451 22.63 28.34 -12.57
C ILE A 451 22.51 28.41 -11.04
N LEU A 452 21.34 28.73 -10.51
CA LEU A 452 21.12 28.77 -9.06
C LEU A 452 21.34 27.38 -8.43
N GLN A 453 20.86 26.31 -9.07
CA GLN A 453 21.15 24.94 -8.64
C GLN A 453 22.65 24.62 -8.69
N LEU A 454 23.34 25.00 -9.77
CA LEU A 454 24.79 24.80 -9.91
C LEU A 454 25.60 25.55 -8.85
N ILE A 455 25.09 26.65 -8.30
CA ILE A 455 25.70 27.41 -7.18
C ILE A 455 25.39 26.78 -5.82
N LEU A 456 24.13 26.36 -5.58
CA LEU A 456 23.69 25.88 -4.26
C LEU A 456 24.06 24.41 -3.99
N LEU A 457 23.96 23.55 -5.00
CA LEU A 457 24.14 22.10 -4.84
C LEU A 457 25.58 21.67 -4.47
N PRO A 458 26.67 22.36 -4.89
CA PRO A 458 28.02 22.04 -4.43
C PRO A 458 28.21 22.05 -2.91
N VAL A 459 27.47 22.90 -2.18
CA VAL A 459 27.50 23.00 -0.71
C VAL A 459 26.80 21.80 -0.04
N CYS A 460 25.81 21.23 -0.72
CA CYS A 460 25.05 20.06 -0.25
C CYS A 460 25.94 18.81 -0.14
N PRO A 461 25.63 17.84 0.73
CA PRO A 461 26.32 16.54 0.75
C PRO A 461 25.91 15.69 -0.46
N GLU A 462 26.66 14.64 -0.77
CA GLU A 462 26.12 13.54 -1.58
C GLU A 462 25.19 12.68 -0.69
N SER A 463 24.26 11.94 -1.29
CA SER A 463 23.34 11.03 -0.60
C SER A 463 24.09 10.11 0.39
N PRO A 464 23.75 10.12 1.70
CA PRO A 464 24.35 9.20 2.67
C PRO A 464 24.11 7.74 2.30
N ARG A 465 22.94 7.42 1.74
CA ARG A 465 22.60 6.07 1.26
C ARG A 465 23.49 5.63 0.11
N TYR A 466 23.77 6.52 -0.85
CA TYR A 466 24.69 6.25 -1.96
C TYR A 466 26.14 6.05 -1.47
N LEU A 467 26.58 6.89 -0.52
CA LEU A 467 27.92 6.79 0.07
C LEU A 467 28.09 5.49 0.88
N LEU A 468 27.08 5.09 1.66
CA LEU A 468 27.11 3.88 2.46
C LEU A 468 26.96 2.62 1.58
N ILE A 469 25.84 2.48 0.87
CA ILE A 469 25.50 1.24 0.14
C ILE A 469 26.32 1.12 -1.16
N THR A 470 26.27 2.13 -2.04
CA THR A 470 26.86 2.02 -3.39
C THR A 470 28.37 2.27 -3.42
N LYS A 471 28.92 3.07 -2.50
CA LYS A 471 30.36 3.36 -2.42
C LYS A 471 31.10 2.64 -1.28
N GLN A 472 30.39 2.14 -0.26
CA GLN A 472 31.01 1.54 0.94
C GLN A 472 31.96 2.52 1.65
N TRP A 473 31.61 3.81 1.66
CA TRP A 473 32.37 4.93 2.25
C TRP A 473 31.69 5.44 3.52
N GLU A 474 31.72 4.60 4.56
CA GLU A 474 30.94 4.83 5.79
C GLU A 474 31.25 6.15 6.51
N GLU A 475 32.51 6.57 6.62
CA GLU A 475 32.84 7.84 7.32
C GLU A 475 32.32 9.08 6.58
N GLU A 476 32.32 9.10 5.24
CA GLU A 476 31.72 10.21 4.49
C GLU A 476 30.18 10.16 4.56
N ALA A 477 29.57 8.97 4.64
CA ALA A 477 28.13 8.83 4.91
C ALA A 477 27.75 9.34 6.32
N ARG A 478 28.54 8.96 7.35
CA ARG A 478 28.39 9.45 8.74
C ARG A 478 28.54 10.97 8.81
N LYS A 479 29.54 11.53 8.13
CA LYS A 479 29.79 12.98 8.02
C LYS A 479 28.67 13.74 7.27
N ALA A 480 28.08 13.13 6.24
CA ALA A 480 26.91 13.66 5.54
C ALA A 480 25.67 13.68 6.44
N LEU A 481 25.38 12.58 7.16
CA LEU A 481 24.28 12.51 8.12
C LEU A 481 24.43 13.53 9.26
N ARG A 482 25.61 13.65 9.88
CA ARG A 482 25.87 14.63 10.96
C ARG A 482 25.53 16.06 10.52
N ARG A 483 25.79 16.41 9.25
CA ARG A 483 25.37 17.70 8.66
C ARG A 483 23.86 17.79 8.42
N LEU A 484 23.23 16.76 7.86
CA LEU A 484 21.78 16.76 7.53
C LEU A 484 20.89 16.73 8.78
N ARG A 485 21.28 15.99 9.82
CA ARG A 485 20.54 15.84 11.08
C ARG A 485 20.94 16.85 12.16
N ALA A 486 22.02 17.61 11.95
CA ALA A 486 22.60 18.56 12.92
C ALA A 486 22.89 17.95 14.31
N THR A 487 23.08 16.63 14.40
CA THR A 487 23.38 15.88 15.63
C THR A 487 24.45 14.82 15.38
N ASN A 488 25.11 14.38 16.45
CA ASN A 488 26.02 13.23 16.43
C ASN A 488 25.30 11.89 16.63
N GLN A 489 24.03 11.90 17.05
CA GLN A 489 23.19 10.71 17.23
C GLN A 489 22.64 10.22 15.88
N ILE A 490 23.52 9.63 15.06
CA ILE A 490 23.22 9.15 13.70
C ILE A 490 23.30 7.61 13.56
N GLU A 491 23.55 6.89 14.65
CA GLU A 491 23.75 5.44 14.59
C GLU A 491 22.44 4.70 14.25
N GLU A 492 21.29 5.23 14.68
CA GLU A 492 19.98 4.68 14.31
C GLU A 492 19.70 4.84 12.81
N ASP A 493 20.04 5.99 12.20
CA ASP A 493 19.98 6.20 10.74
C ASP A 493 20.94 5.27 9.95
N ILE A 494 22.14 5.00 10.47
CA ILE A 494 23.11 4.09 9.83
C ILE A 494 22.60 2.64 9.88
N GLU A 495 22.12 2.18 11.04
CA GLU A 495 21.62 0.81 11.19
C GLU A 495 20.26 0.62 10.50
N GLU A 496 19.43 1.66 10.39
CA GLU A 496 18.27 1.71 9.50
C GLU A 496 18.68 1.44 8.05
N MET A 497 19.63 2.22 7.50
CA MET A 497 20.05 2.04 6.11
C MET A 497 20.70 0.66 5.87
N ARG A 498 21.42 0.11 6.85
CA ARG A 498 21.92 -1.28 6.78
C ARG A 498 20.82 -2.34 6.92
N ALA A 499 19.73 -2.06 7.64
CA ALA A 499 18.56 -2.94 7.72
C ALA A 499 17.78 -2.92 6.40
N GLU A 500 17.56 -1.74 5.83
CA GLU A 500 16.99 -1.59 4.48
C GLU A 500 17.89 -2.22 3.41
N GLU A 501 19.23 -2.11 3.51
CA GLU A 501 20.17 -2.80 2.61
C GLU A 501 20.05 -4.32 2.73
N ARG A 502 20.05 -4.88 3.95
CA ARG A 502 19.88 -6.34 4.16
C ARG A 502 18.54 -6.84 3.62
N ALA A 503 17.46 -6.07 3.80
CA ALA A 503 16.16 -6.38 3.20
C ALA A 503 16.23 -6.33 1.66
N GLN A 504 16.84 -5.29 1.08
CA GLN A 504 17.00 -5.15 -0.36
C GLN A 504 17.93 -6.21 -0.98
N GLN A 505 18.91 -6.75 -0.24
CA GLN A 505 19.74 -7.88 -0.65
C GLN A 505 19.01 -9.24 -0.50
N SER A 506 18.00 -9.33 0.36
CA SER A 506 17.17 -10.55 0.51
C SER A 506 16.12 -10.71 -0.59
N GLU A 507 15.73 -9.61 -1.25
CA GLU A 507 14.92 -9.63 -2.48
C GLU A 507 15.82 -9.66 -3.72
N ALA A 508 15.52 -10.53 -4.68
CA ALA A 508 16.17 -10.46 -5.99
C ALA A 508 15.78 -9.16 -6.72
N THR A 509 16.75 -8.45 -7.30
CA THR A 509 16.49 -7.26 -8.13
C THR A 509 15.90 -7.67 -9.48
N ILE A 510 14.60 -7.46 -9.66
CA ILE A 510 13.86 -7.89 -10.85
C ILE A 510 14.10 -6.90 -12.00
N SER A 511 14.44 -7.42 -13.19
CA SER A 511 14.65 -6.60 -14.39
C SER A 511 13.32 -6.12 -15.01
N MET A 512 13.33 -5.06 -15.83
CA MET A 512 12.10 -4.52 -16.43
C MET A 512 11.35 -5.54 -17.30
N MET A 513 12.06 -6.38 -18.07
CA MET A 513 11.43 -7.44 -18.89
C MET A 513 10.84 -8.54 -18.02
N GLU A 514 11.58 -9.00 -17.02
CA GLU A 514 11.15 -10.00 -16.04
C GLU A 514 9.93 -9.53 -15.23
N LEU A 515 9.88 -8.24 -14.88
CA LEU A 515 8.72 -7.61 -14.22
C LEU A 515 7.48 -7.61 -15.12
N VAL A 516 7.63 -7.35 -16.43
CA VAL A 516 6.54 -7.42 -17.42
C VAL A 516 6.06 -8.86 -17.62
N CYS A 517 6.97 -9.83 -17.59
CA CYS A 517 6.65 -11.26 -17.72
C CYS A 517 6.13 -11.91 -16.43
N SER A 518 6.39 -11.33 -15.25
CA SER A 518 6.04 -11.91 -13.94
C SER A 518 4.52 -11.96 -13.73
N PRO A 519 3.90 -13.15 -13.64
CA PRO A 519 2.45 -13.27 -13.47
C PRO A 519 1.99 -12.72 -12.11
N THR A 520 2.82 -12.86 -11.07
CA THR A 520 2.52 -12.40 -9.69
C THR A 520 2.51 -10.89 -9.57
N LEU A 521 3.42 -10.19 -10.29
CA LEU A 521 3.54 -8.74 -10.24
C LEU A 521 2.72 -8.01 -11.33
N ARG A 522 2.07 -8.77 -12.24
CA ARG A 522 1.29 -8.26 -13.36
C ARG A 522 0.13 -7.35 -12.94
N GLN A 523 -0.55 -7.63 -11.82
CA GLN A 523 -1.65 -6.78 -11.35
C GLN A 523 -1.16 -5.42 -10.81
N PRO A 524 -0.19 -5.34 -9.86
CA PRO A 524 0.50 -4.10 -9.50
C PRO A 524 1.03 -3.31 -10.69
N LEU A 525 1.60 -3.98 -11.69
CA LEU A 525 2.15 -3.34 -12.88
C LEU A 525 1.06 -2.74 -13.78
N ILE A 526 0.00 -3.49 -14.10
CA ILE A 526 -1.15 -2.99 -14.88
C ILE A 526 -1.78 -1.78 -14.18
N ILE A 527 -1.94 -1.82 -12.86
CA ILE A 527 -2.44 -0.68 -12.09
C ILE A 527 -1.51 0.52 -12.24
N SER A 528 -0.21 0.35 -12.02
CA SER A 528 0.75 1.45 -12.11
C SER A 528 0.78 2.09 -13.51
N VAL A 529 0.76 1.26 -14.56
CA VAL A 529 0.65 1.71 -15.96
C VAL A 529 -0.65 2.51 -16.18
N VAL A 530 -1.80 1.98 -15.77
CA VAL A 530 -3.10 2.66 -15.97
C VAL A 530 -3.22 3.93 -15.12
N MET A 531 -2.62 3.98 -13.92
CA MET A 531 -2.56 5.20 -13.11
C MET A 531 -1.78 6.32 -13.83
N GLN A 532 -0.64 6.00 -14.45
CA GLN A 532 0.14 6.97 -15.24
C GLN A 532 -0.58 7.40 -16.52
N LEU A 533 -1.26 6.48 -17.21
CA LEU A 533 -2.14 6.82 -18.33
C LEU A 533 -3.29 7.75 -17.88
N SER A 534 -3.89 7.50 -16.72
CA SER A 534 -4.98 8.33 -16.18
C SER A 534 -4.56 9.73 -15.77
N GLN A 535 -3.28 9.98 -15.51
CA GLN A 535 -2.73 11.32 -15.33
C GLN A 535 -2.69 12.07 -16.66
N GLN A 536 -2.05 11.47 -17.66
CA GLN A 536 -1.65 12.15 -18.89
C GLN A 536 -2.80 12.21 -19.92
N LEU A 537 -3.49 11.08 -20.12
CA LEU A 537 -4.66 10.97 -21.00
C LEU A 537 -5.96 11.50 -20.36
N SER A 538 -5.85 12.23 -19.24
CA SER A 538 -6.95 12.99 -18.65
C SER A 538 -7.36 14.22 -19.48
N GLY A 539 -6.47 14.71 -20.34
CA GLY A 539 -6.60 15.99 -21.03
C GLY A 539 -5.86 17.16 -20.34
N ILE A 540 -5.23 16.95 -19.19
CA ILE A 540 -4.57 18.05 -18.44
C ILE A 540 -3.46 18.75 -19.23
N ASN A 541 -2.68 18.02 -20.04
CA ASN A 541 -1.62 18.64 -20.85
C ASN A 541 -2.17 19.51 -21.97
N ALA A 542 -3.36 19.21 -22.48
CA ALA A 542 -4.02 20.10 -23.43
C ALA A 542 -4.32 21.47 -22.79
N VAL A 543 -4.73 21.46 -21.51
CA VAL A 543 -4.89 22.68 -20.73
C VAL A 543 -3.53 23.34 -20.43
N PHE A 544 -2.50 22.61 -19.99
CA PHE A 544 -1.21 23.22 -19.68
C PHE A 544 -0.45 23.78 -20.89
N TYR A 545 -0.58 23.16 -22.07
CA TYR A 545 0.09 23.62 -23.30
C TYR A 545 -0.72 24.62 -24.11
N TYR A 546 -2.07 24.54 -24.10
CA TYR A 546 -2.94 25.30 -25.01
C TYR A 546 -4.09 26.06 -24.30
N SER A 547 -4.05 26.31 -22.98
CA SER A 547 -5.15 27.02 -22.28
C SER A 547 -5.44 28.41 -22.84
N THR A 548 -4.42 29.16 -23.26
CA THR A 548 -4.63 30.49 -23.85
C THR A 548 -5.44 30.36 -25.15
N SER A 549 -5.04 29.43 -26.02
CA SER A 549 -5.77 29.00 -27.22
C SER A 549 -7.23 28.62 -26.92
N LEU A 550 -7.46 27.80 -25.88
CA LEU A 550 -8.79 27.32 -25.49
C LEU A 550 -9.71 28.44 -24.97
N PHE A 551 -9.18 29.37 -24.18
CA PHE A 551 -9.97 30.52 -23.72
C PHE A 551 -10.31 31.48 -24.86
N ILE A 552 -9.41 31.67 -25.82
CA ILE A 552 -9.69 32.47 -27.04
C ILE A 552 -10.75 31.80 -27.90
N THR A 553 -10.67 30.47 -28.12
CA THR A 553 -11.73 29.70 -28.79
C THR A 553 -13.07 29.77 -28.03
N ALA A 554 -13.06 29.89 -26.69
CA ALA A 554 -14.24 30.13 -25.87
C ALA A 554 -14.70 31.61 -25.80
N GLY A 555 -14.25 32.46 -26.74
CA GLY A 555 -14.73 33.84 -26.90
C GLY A 555 -14.08 34.88 -25.97
N LEU A 556 -13.04 34.54 -25.22
CA LEU A 556 -12.31 35.54 -24.42
C LEU A 556 -11.34 36.33 -25.30
N ALA A 557 -11.26 37.64 -25.07
CA ALA A 557 -10.18 38.47 -25.61
C ALA A 557 -8.81 37.95 -25.12
N GLU A 558 -7.81 37.96 -26.00
CA GLU A 558 -6.47 37.37 -25.79
C GLU A 558 -5.80 37.82 -24.48
N ASN A 559 -5.86 39.11 -24.17
CA ASN A 559 -5.33 39.67 -22.93
C ASN A 559 -6.01 39.06 -21.68
N VAL A 560 -7.33 38.87 -21.71
CA VAL A 560 -8.09 38.22 -20.62
C VAL A 560 -7.76 36.73 -20.55
N ALA A 561 -7.66 36.04 -21.69
CA ALA A 561 -7.28 34.63 -21.78
C ALA A 561 -5.89 34.35 -21.15
N LYS A 562 -4.92 35.25 -21.36
CA LYS A 562 -3.59 35.18 -20.72
C LYS A 562 -3.68 35.37 -19.20
N PHE A 563 -4.49 36.32 -18.70
CA PHE A 563 -4.72 36.48 -17.26
C PHE A 563 -5.46 35.29 -16.62
N VAL A 564 -6.47 34.72 -17.27
CA VAL A 564 -7.18 33.53 -16.77
C VAL A 564 -6.25 32.30 -16.76
N THR A 565 -5.31 32.21 -17.71
CA THR A 565 -4.25 31.18 -17.70
C THR A 565 -3.32 31.29 -16.48
N ILE A 566 -3.03 32.48 -15.95
CA ILE A 566 -2.33 32.60 -14.64
C ILE A 566 -3.20 32.03 -13.51
N GLY A 567 -4.52 32.21 -13.58
CA GLY A 567 -5.49 31.63 -12.64
C GLY A 567 -5.37 30.10 -12.51
N ILE A 568 -5.07 29.39 -13.61
CA ILE A 568 -4.77 27.95 -13.60
C ILE A 568 -3.56 27.66 -12.70
N GLY A 569 -2.45 28.37 -12.86
CA GLY A 569 -1.25 28.19 -12.04
C GLY A 569 -1.49 28.51 -10.55
N VAL A 570 -2.22 29.58 -10.25
CA VAL A 570 -2.59 29.95 -8.88
C VAL A 570 -3.44 28.87 -8.23
N ILE A 571 -4.43 28.33 -8.95
CA ILE A 571 -5.25 27.21 -8.48
C ILE A 571 -4.40 25.95 -8.28
N MET A 572 -3.52 25.61 -9.23
CA MET A 572 -2.64 24.44 -9.12
C MET A 572 -1.75 24.49 -7.88
N VAL A 573 -1.15 25.64 -7.56
CA VAL A 573 -0.33 25.82 -6.34
C VAL A 573 -1.17 25.67 -5.08
N ASN A 574 -2.30 26.39 -4.98
CA ASN A 574 -3.17 26.35 -3.81
C ASN A 574 -3.76 24.95 -3.58
N MET A 575 -4.25 24.29 -4.62
CA MET A 575 -4.81 22.94 -4.50
C MET A 575 -3.72 21.90 -4.22
N THR A 576 -2.49 22.05 -4.69
CA THR A 576 -1.37 21.18 -4.26
C THR A 576 -1.15 21.24 -2.75
N LEU A 577 -1.23 22.44 -2.15
CA LEU A 577 -1.12 22.64 -0.70
C LEU A 577 -2.31 22.05 0.06
N VAL A 578 -3.53 22.13 -0.49
CA VAL A 578 -4.75 21.54 0.11
C VAL A 578 -4.75 20.01 0.02
N THR A 579 -4.28 19.45 -1.10
CA THR A 579 -4.20 18.00 -1.32
C THR A 579 -3.22 17.33 -0.38
N MET A 580 -2.14 18.03 0.05
CA MET A 580 -1.12 17.48 0.96
C MET A 580 -1.70 16.87 2.25
N PRO A 581 -2.38 17.62 3.15
CA PRO A 581 -3.01 17.05 4.35
C PRO A 581 -4.26 16.19 4.05
N LEU A 582 -4.79 16.25 2.83
CA LEU A 582 -5.98 15.50 2.44
C LEU A 582 -5.65 14.05 2.06
N MET A 583 -4.49 13.80 1.42
CA MET A 583 -4.03 12.45 1.06
C MET A 583 -3.89 11.50 2.26
N ASP A 584 -3.46 12.02 3.40
CA ASP A 584 -3.33 11.23 4.63
C ASP A 584 -4.65 11.13 5.43
N LYS A 585 -5.60 12.03 5.20
CA LYS A 585 -6.95 11.94 5.80
C LYS A 585 -7.86 10.98 5.02
N THR A 586 -8.00 11.18 3.72
CA THR A 586 -9.07 10.58 2.89
C THR A 586 -8.67 9.25 2.22
N GLY A 587 -7.37 9.00 2.02
CA GLY A 587 -6.89 7.81 1.29
C GLY A 587 -6.70 8.05 -0.20
N ARG A 588 -5.79 7.27 -0.80
CA ARG A 588 -5.26 7.49 -2.15
C ARG A 588 -6.27 7.12 -3.24
N ARG A 589 -6.95 5.98 -3.10
CA ARG A 589 -7.96 5.50 -4.08
C ARG A 589 -9.14 6.46 -4.13
N THR A 590 -9.60 6.90 -2.96
CA THR A 590 -10.75 7.80 -2.80
C THR A 590 -10.51 9.16 -3.47
N LEU A 591 -9.33 9.76 -3.28
CA LEU A 591 -8.99 11.04 -3.90
C LEU A 591 -8.79 10.95 -5.42
N HIS A 592 -8.21 9.86 -5.92
CA HIS A 592 -8.10 9.65 -7.37
C HIS A 592 -9.48 9.49 -8.02
N LEU A 593 -10.44 8.82 -7.35
CA LEU A 593 -11.83 8.71 -7.80
C LEU A 593 -12.57 10.06 -7.79
N TYR A 594 -12.40 10.88 -6.76
CA TYR A 594 -12.98 12.23 -6.75
C TYR A 594 -12.39 13.12 -7.84
N GLY A 595 -11.07 13.08 -8.04
CA GLY A 595 -10.39 13.84 -9.08
C GLY A 595 -10.84 13.44 -10.50
N LEU A 596 -10.75 12.15 -10.84
CA LEU A 596 -11.22 11.66 -12.15
C LEU A 596 -12.71 11.92 -12.38
N GLY A 597 -13.55 11.79 -11.35
CA GLY A 597 -15.00 12.01 -11.44
C GLY A 597 -15.36 13.48 -11.64
N GLY A 598 -14.69 14.39 -10.94
CA GLY A 598 -14.87 15.83 -11.14
C GLY A 598 -14.33 16.30 -12.48
N MET A 599 -13.16 15.81 -12.91
CA MET A 599 -12.63 16.07 -14.26
C MET A 599 -13.59 15.60 -15.34
N PHE A 600 -14.21 14.42 -15.19
CA PHE A 600 -15.22 13.91 -16.12
C PHE A 600 -16.42 14.87 -16.24
N ILE A 601 -17.01 15.27 -15.11
CA ILE A 601 -18.14 16.21 -15.08
C ILE A 601 -17.76 17.55 -15.73
N PHE A 602 -16.59 18.10 -15.41
CA PHE A 602 -16.16 19.38 -15.98
C PHE A 602 -15.75 19.28 -17.45
N SER A 603 -15.20 18.16 -17.93
CA SER A 603 -14.93 17.94 -19.37
C SER A 603 -16.22 17.91 -20.22
N ILE A 604 -17.33 17.42 -19.65
CA ILE A 604 -18.67 17.55 -20.25
C ILE A 604 -19.11 19.02 -20.25
N PHE A 605 -18.95 19.76 -19.15
CA PHE A 605 -19.32 21.18 -19.12
C PHE A 605 -18.45 22.06 -20.04
N ILE A 606 -17.16 21.76 -20.24
CA ILE A 606 -16.31 22.41 -21.26
C ILE A 606 -16.93 22.19 -22.64
N THR A 607 -17.24 20.93 -23.00
CA THR A 607 -17.83 20.57 -24.30
C THR A 607 -19.18 21.28 -24.52
N ILE A 608 -20.06 21.31 -23.51
CA ILE A 608 -21.35 22.01 -23.56
C ILE A 608 -21.16 23.53 -23.69
N SER A 609 -20.18 24.12 -23.00
CA SER A 609 -19.94 25.57 -23.06
C SER A 609 -19.47 25.98 -24.45
N LEU A 610 -18.52 25.25 -25.03
CA LEU A 610 -18.01 25.48 -26.39
C LEU A 610 -19.16 25.44 -27.41
N LEU A 611 -19.94 24.36 -27.44
CA LEU A 611 -21.08 24.17 -28.34
C LEU A 611 -22.18 25.25 -28.26
N ILE A 612 -22.28 26.02 -27.18
CA ILE A 612 -23.32 27.05 -26.98
C ILE A 612 -22.72 28.47 -26.99
N THR A 613 -21.39 28.62 -27.04
CA THR A 613 -20.71 29.93 -27.02
C THR A 613 -21.08 30.78 -28.24
N GLU A 614 -21.22 30.19 -29.43
CA GLU A 614 -21.69 30.90 -30.63
C GLU A 614 -23.14 31.39 -30.55
N MET A 615 -23.95 30.83 -29.64
CA MET A 615 -25.36 31.20 -29.47
C MET A 615 -25.59 32.18 -28.32
N ILE A 616 -24.69 32.21 -27.33
CA ILE A 616 -24.90 32.88 -26.04
C ILE A 616 -23.55 33.38 -25.46
N ASP A 617 -23.29 34.69 -25.57
CA ASP A 617 -22.04 35.34 -25.14
C ASP A 617 -21.59 34.97 -23.72
N TRP A 618 -22.52 34.77 -22.78
CA TRP A 618 -22.18 34.48 -21.38
C TRP A 618 -21.64 33.05 -21.14
N MET A 619 -21.78 32.14 -22.11
CA MET A 619 -21.21 30.78 -22.00
C MET A 619 -19.69 30.76 -21.97
N SER A 620 -19.04 31.83 -22.45
CA SER A 620 -17.60 32.09 -22.25
C SER A 620 -17.18 32.00 -20.78
N TYR A 621 -17.98 32.55 -19.86
CA TYR A 621 -17.74 32.43 -18.41
C TYR A 621 -17.95 31.01 -17.89
N LEU A 622 -18.88 30.25 -18.47
CA LEU A 622 -19.10 28.84 -18.11
C LEU A 622 -17.94 27.96 -18.58
N ALA A 623 -17.38 28.23 -19.77
CA ALA A 623 -16.18 27.57 -20.26
C ALA A 623 -14.99 27.84 -19.33
N VAL A 624 -14.78 29.09 -18.91
CA VAL A 624 -13.75 29.48 -17.94
C VAL A 624 -13.93 28.73 -16.62
N VAL A 625 -15.11 28.82 -15.99
CA VAL A 625 -15.39 28.13 -14.72
C VAL A 625 -15.19 26.62 -14.86
N SER A 626 -15.51 26.04 -16.01
CA SER A 626 -15.37 24.61 -16.26
C SER A 626 -13.91 24.17 -16.43
N ILE A 627 -13.08 24.94 -17.14
CA ILE A 627 -11.64 24.69 -17.25
C ILE A 627 -10.96 24.84 -15.89
N LEU A 628 -11.30 25.86 -15.11
CA LEU A 628 -10.76 26.04 -13.76
C LEU A 628 -11.22 24.91 -12.82
N GLY A 629 -12.48 24.48 -12.90
CA GLY A 629 -13.00 23.32 -12.15
C GLY A 629 -12.29 22.00 -12.49
N PHE A 630 -12.08 21.74 -13.78
CA PHE A 630 -11.30 20.60 -14.28
C PHE A 630 -9.87 20.58 -13.69
N VAL A 631 -9.21 21.73 -13.65
CA VAL A 631 -7.87 21.91 -13.04
C VAL A 631 -7.88 21.68 -11.53
N VAL A 632 -8.90 22.16 -10.80
CA VAL A 632 -9.07 21.86 -9.36
C VAL A 632 -9.11 20.36 -9.13
N PHE A 633 -9.95 19.63 -9.87
CA PHE A 633 -10.12 18.20 -9.65
C PHE A 633 -8.90 17.36 -10.10
N PHE A 634 -8.12 17.82 -11.09
CA PHE A 634 -6.81 17.24 -11.38
C PHE A 634 -5.85 17.34 -10.18
N ALA A 635 -5.75 18.52 -9.57
CA ALA A 635 -4.86 18.79 -8.44
C ALA A 635 -5.25 18.05 -7.14
N VAL A 636 -6.53 17.63 -7.02
CA VAL A 636 -7.06 16.86 -5.87
C VAL A 636 -6.58 15.40 -5.86
N GLY A 637 -6.20 14.82 -7.00
CA GLY A 637 -5.78 13.41 -7.05
C GLY A 637 -4.85 13.03 -8.21
N PRO A 638 -5.33 13.09 -9.47
CA PRO A 638 -4.56 12.63 -10.64
C PRO A 638 -3.16 13.24 -10.82
N GLY A 639 -2.87 14.42 -10.26
CA GLY A 639 -1.53 15.02 -10.29
C GLY A 639 -0.47 14.27 -9.46
N SER A 640 -0.76 13.90 -8.20
CA SER A 640 0.24 13.35 -7.27
C SER A 640 0.12 11.84 -7.05
N ILE A 641 -1.10 11.30 -7.07
CA ILE A 641 -1.39 9.95 -6.58
C ILE A 641 -0.79 8.82 -7.46
N PRO A 642 -0.74 8.91 -8.81
CA PRO A 642 -0.11 7.88 -9.64
C PRO A 642 1.35 7.55 -9.26
N TRP A 643 2.13 8.58 -8.93
CA TRP A 643 3.53 8.44 -8.52
C TRP A 643 3.66 7.78 -7.15
N MET A 644 2.82 8.17 -6.19
CA MET A 644 2.77 7.59 -4.85
C MET A 644 2.31 6.12 -4.86
N ILE A 645 1.19 5.81 -5.55
CA ILE A 645 0.68 4.44 -5.66
C ILE A 645 1.70 3.53 -6.36
N THR A 646 2.43 4.00 -7.38
CA THR A 646 3.50 3.19 -8.01
C THR A 646 4.60 2.81 -7.01
N ALA A 647 4.96 3.70 -6.07
CA ALA A 647 5.95 3.40 -5.03
C ALA A 647 5.39 2.49 -3.92
N GLU A 648 4.12 2.66 -3.53
CA GLU A 648 3.42 1.87 -2.51
C GLU A 648 3.10 0.43 -2.97
N LEU A 649 2.89 0.19 -4.28
CA LEU A 649 2.48 -1.11 -4.85
C LEU A 649 3.61 -2.15 -5.00
N PHE A 650 4.87 -1.80 -4.77
CA PHE A 650 6.02 -2.68 -5.03
C PHE A 650 7.03 -2.71 -3.87
N SER A 651 7.60 -3.87 -3.61
CA SER A 651 8.72 -4.07 -2.67
C SER A 651 10.07 -3.62 -3.24
N GLN A 652 11.14 -3.75 -2.45
CA GLN A 652 12.42 -3.08 -2.74
C GLN A 652 13.13 -3.61 -4.00
N GLY A 653 12.96 -4.90 -4.32
CA GLY A 653 13.50 -5.54 -5.52
C GLY A 653 12.88 -5.03 -6.84
N PRO A 654 11.55 -5.13 -7.04
CA PRO A 654 10.89 -4.71 -8.29
C PRO A 654 10.59 -3.20 -8.39
N ARG A 655 10.49 -2.45 -7.29
CA ARG A 655 10.11 -1.02 -7.31
C ARG A 655 10.93 -0.15 -8.27
N PRO A 656 12.27 -0.27 -8.39
CA PRO A 656 13.05 0.52 -9.34
C PRO A 656 12.66 0.26 -10.81
N ALA A 657 12.40 -1.00 -11.17
CA ALA A 657 11.95 -1.37 -12.51
C ALA A 657 10.50 -0.89 -12.77
N ALA A 658 9.62 -1.02 -11.78
CA ALA A 658 8.23 -0.53 -11.86
C ALA A 658 8.17 1.00 -12.06
N MET A 659 8.94 1.76 -11.27
CA MET A 659 9.05 3.21 -11.42
C MET A 659 9.62 3.59 -12.79
N SER A 660 10.60 2.85 -13.31
CA SER A 660 11.18 3.12 -14.64
C SER A 660 10.16 2.91 -15.77
N ILE A 661 9.34 1.86 -15.69
CA ILE A 661 8.23 1.62 -16.64
C ILE A 661 7.15 2.72 -16.49
N ALA A 662 6.82 3.11 -15.26
CA ALA A 662 5.84 4.16 -14.98
C ALA A 662 6.29 5.53 -15.55
N VAL A 663 7.57 5.89 -15.40
CA VAL A 663 8.19 7.08 -16.04
C VAL A 663 8.06 7.00 -17.55
N LEU A 664 8.42 5.86 -18.17
CA LEU A 664 8.33 5.69 -19.62
C LEU A 664 6.89 5.87 -20.13
N ILE A 665 5.91 5.20 -19.51
CA ILE A 665 4.49 5.30 -19.88
C ILE A 665 3.96 6.73 -19.70
N ASN A 666 4.36 7.41 -18.63
CA ASN A 666 3.97 8.81 -18.37
C ASN A 666 4.47 9.74 -19.49
N TRP A 667 5.74 9.64 -19.88
CA TRP A 667 6.30 10.47 -20.97
C TRP A 667 5.77 10.07 -22.36
N VAL A 668 5.52 8.79 -22.65
CA VAL A 668 4.88 8.33 -23.89
C VAL A 668 3.46 8.90 -24.02
N ALA A 669 2.67 8.86 -22.94
CA ALA A 669 1.32 9.40 -22.94
C ALA A 669 1.30 10.94 -23.02
N ASN A 670 2.27 11.62 -22.40
CA ASN A 670 2.47 13.05 -22.56
C ASN A 670 2.76 13.40 -24.04
N PHE A 671 3.71 12.70 -24.67
CA PHE A 671 4.03 12.87 -26.10
C PHE A 671 2.79 12.67 -26.99
N ALA A 672 2.02 11.61 -26.76
CA ALA A 672 0.81 11.32 -27.53
C ALA A 672 -0.26 12.43 -27.44
N VAL A 673 -0.44 13.04 -26.26
CA VAL A 673 -1.35 14.19 -26.10
C VAL A 673 -0.76 15.46 -26.73
N GLY A 674 0.54 15.72 -26.54
CA GLY A 674 1.22 16.88 -27.11
C GLY A 674 1.08 16.98 -28.63
N ILE A 675 1.29 15.87 -29.34
CA ILE A 675 1.26 15.81 -30.81
C ILE A 675 -0.14 15.56 -31.37
N GLY A 676 -0.99 14.85 -30.61
CA GLY A 676 -2.34 14.48 -31.03
C GLY A 676 -3.39 15.55 -30.77
N PHE A 677 -3.18 16.47 -29.82
CA PHE A 677 -4.22 17.42 -29.40
C PHE A 677 -4.61 18.42 -30.49
N GLN A 678 -3.66 19.06 -31.18
CA GLN A 678 -4.03 20.07 -32.19
C GLN A 678 -4.75 19.45 -33.41
N PRO A 679 -4.30 18.32 -34.00
CA PRO A 679 -5.09 17.62 -35.01
C PRO A 679 -6.48 17.17 -34.51
N LEU A 680 -6.60 16.79 -33.23
CA LEU A 680 -7.89 16.48 -32.61
C LEU A 680 -8.78 17.73 -32.49
N LYS A 681 -8.20 18.90 -32.16
CA LYS A 681 -8.87 20.20 -32.13
C LYS A 681 -9.43 20.56 -33.51
N THR A 682 -8.63 20.44 -34.56
CA THR A 682 -9.07 20.71 -35.95
C THR A 682 -10.14 19.72 -36.43
N ALA A 683 -10.09 18.46 -35.99
CA ALA A 683 -11.00 17.41 -36.47
C ALA A 683 -12.33 17.28 -35.69
N LEU A 684 -12.36 17.69 -34.41
CA LEU A 684 -13.55 17.61 -33.55
C LEU A 684 -14.11 18.98 -33.13
N ASP A 685 -13.35 20.05 -33.31
CA ASP A 685 -13.79 21.43 -33.03
C ASP A 685 -14.40 21.56 -31.63
N ASN A 686 -15.65 21.99 -31.48
CA ASN A 686 -16.33 22.14 -30.19
C ASN A 686 -16.47 20.82 -29.39
N TYR A 687 -16.29 19.65 -30.01
CA TYR A 687 -16.32 18.33 -29.36
C TYR A 687 -14.96 17.85 -28.83
N THR A 688 -13.88 18.66 -28.93
CA THR A 688 -12.49 18.27 -28.61
C THR A 688 -12.28 17.63 -27.23
N PHE A 689 -13.07 17.98 -26.21
CA PHE A 689 -12.95 17.39 -24.87
C PHE A 689 -13.67 16.05 -24.68
N LEU A 690 -14.58 15.67 -25.59
CA LEU A 690 -15.38 14.44 -25.47
C LEU A 690 -14.55 13.14 -25.44
N PRO A 691 -13.46 12.97 -26.22
CA PRO A 691 -12.57 11.81 -26.09
C PRO A 691 -11.92 11.71 -24.71
N PHE A 692 -11.52 12.84 -24.11
CA PHE A 692 -11.00 12.86 -22.74
C PHE A 692 -12.09 12.48 -21.72
N SER A 693 -13.34 12.93 -21.90
CA SER A 693 -14.48 12.49 -21.08
C SER A 693 -14.66 10.97 -21.10
N VAL A 694 -14.57 10.34 -22.27
CA VAL A 694 -14.67 8.86 -22.40
C VAL A 694 -13.52 8.16 -21.69
N LEU A 695 -12.28 8.65 -21.86
CA LEU A 695 -11.10 8.09 -21.19
C LEU A 695 -11.17 8.26 -19.66
N LEU A 696 -11.58 9.42 -19.17
CA LEU A 696 -11.79 9.70 -17.74
C LEU A 696 -12.83 8.74 -17.13
N ALA A 697 -13.93 8.46 -17.82
CA ALA A 697 -14.91 7.47 -17.37
C ALA A 697 -14.33 6.04 -17.30
N ILE A 698 -13.53 5.63 -18.29
CA ILE A 698 -12.82 4.33 -18.31
C ILE A 698 -11.83 4.25 -17.13
N PHE A 699 -11.01 5.28 -16.90
CA PHE A 699 -10.07 5.34 -15.79
C PHE A 699 -10.78 5.36 -14.42
N TRP A 700 -11.93 6.03 -14.31
CA TRP A 700 -12.73 6.04 -13.09
C TRP A 700 -13.27 4.64 -12.77
N ILE A 701 -13.85 3.95 -13.76
CA ILE A 701 -14.34 2.57 -13.62
C ILE A 701 -13.20 1.60 -13.28
N PHE A 702 -12.03 1.75 -13.90
CA PHE A 702 -10.84 0.97 -13.57
C PHE A 702 -10.39 1.22 -12.13
N THR A 703 -10.28 2.49 -11.72
CA THR A 703 -9.88 2.87 -10.35
C THR A 703 -10.86 2.31 -9.32
N TYR A 704 -12.16 2.37 -9.61
CA TYR A 704 -13.19 1.82 -8.75
C TYR A 704 -13.08 0.29 -8.60
N LYS A 705 -12.82 -0.43 -9.71
CA LYS A 705 -12.82 -1.90 -9.72
C LYS A 705 -11.48 -2.59 -9.43
N LYS A 706 -10.33 -1.92 -9.62
CA LYS A 706 -9.00 -2.58 -9.61
C LYS A 706 -7.95 -1.93 -8.71
N VAL A 707 -8.05 -0.65 -8.38
CA VAL A 707 -7.05 0.02 -7.53
C VAL A 707 -7.37 -0.26 -6.05
N PRO A 708 -6.47 -0.87 -5.26
CA PRO A 708 -6.66 -1.02 -3.81
C PRO A 708 -6.45 0.33 -3.10
N GLU A 709 -6.96 0.46 -1.88
CA GLU A 709 -6.53 1.56 -0.99
C GLU A 709 -5.23 1.15 -0.32
N THR A 710 -4.20 1.99 -0.46
CA THR A 710 -2.83 1.76 0.04
C THR A 710 -2.54 2.50 1.36
N LYS A 711 -3.37 3.49 1.73
CA LYS A 711 -3.20 4.26 2.98
C LYS A 711 -3.06 3.33 4.19
N ASN A 712 -2.01 3.57 4.97
CA ASN A 712 -1.70 2.91 6.24
C ASN A 712 -1.57 1.37 6.13
N LYS A 713 -1.21 0.83 4.96
CA LYS A 713 -0.98 -0.61 4.77
C LYS A 713 0.50 -0.95 4.57
N THR A 714 0.89 -2.16 4.95
CA THR A 714 2.19 -2.73 4.56
C THR A 714 2.15 -3.28 3.13
N PHE A 715 3.32 -3.58 2.57
CA PHE A 715 3.41 -4.20 1.24
C PHE A 715 2.82 -5.63 1.23
N GLU A 716 3.02 -6.38 2.31
CA GLU A 716 2.47 -7.73 2.49
C GLU A 716 0.94 -7.71 2.53
N GLU A 717 0.35 -6.73 3.22
CA GLU A 717 -1.10 -6.53 3.24
C GLU A 717 -1.65 -6.14 1.85
N ILE A 718 -0.93 -5.29 1.11
CA ILE A 718 -1.27 -4.93 -0.27
C ILE A 718 -1.21 -6.15 -1.20
N LEU A 719 -0.19 -7.01 -1.07
CA LEU A 719 -0.13 -8.29 -1.78
C LEU A 719 -1.25 -9.25 -1.38
N ALA A 720 -1.64 -9.29 -0.10
CA ALA A 720 -2.73 -10.13 0.38
C ALA A 720 -4.06 -9.76 -0.28
N LEU A 721 -4.34 -8.46 -0.47
CA LEU A 721 -5.53 -8.00 -1.21
C LEU A 721 -5.56 -8.51 -2.66
N PHE A 722 -4.42 -8.54 -3.36
CA PHE A 722 -4.34 -9.08 -4.72
C PHE A 722 -4.56 -10.60 -4.77
N ARG A 723 -4.00 -11.34 -3.80
CA ARG A 723 -4.22 -12.80 -3.68
C ARG A 723 -5.69 -13.12 -3.38
N GLN A 724 -6.29 -12.43 -2.41
CA GLN A 724 -7.66 -12.66 -1.97
C GLN A 724 -8.68 -12.33 -3.08
N ASN A 725 -8.46 -11.26 -3.85
CA ASN A 725 -9.28 -10.95 -5.04
C ASN A 725 -9.09 -11.99 -6.17
N GLY A 726 -7.91 -12.60 -6.29
CA GLY A 726 -7.69 -13.72 -7.22
C GLY A 726 -8.55 -14.93 -6.86
N SER A 727 -8.44 -15.41 -5.61
CA SER A 727 -9.19 -16.57 -5.13
C SER A 727 -10.71 -16.36 -5.14
N LEU A 728 -11.21 -15.13 -4.89
CA LEU A 728 -12.64 -14.83 -5.03
C LEU A 728 -13.13 -15.00 -6.48
N VAL A 729 -12.35 -14.54 -7.47
CA VAL A 729 -12.69 -14.71 -8.89
C VAL A 729 -12.61 -16.18 -9.32
N GLU A 730 -11.65 -16.96 -8.80
CA GLU A 730 -11.60 -18.41 -9.04
C GLU A 730 -12.79 -19.16 -8.41
N ILE A 731 -13.24 -18.75 -7.22
CA ILE A 731 -14.43 -19.30 -6.56
C ILE A 731 -15.71 -18.94 -7.31
N GLU A 732 -15.83 -17.72 -7.84
CA GLU A 732 -16.96 -17.32 -8.69
C GLU A 732 -16.96 -18.09 -10.03
N ALA A 733 -15.81 -18.17 -10.72
CA ALA A 733 -15.68 -18.93 -11.96
C ALA A 733 -15.97 -20.43 -11.76
N SER A 734 -15.51 -21.02 -10.65
CA SER A 734 -15.83 -22.39 -10.25
C SER A 734 -17.33 -22.57 -10.01
N LYS A 735 -18.00 -21.65 -9.31
CA LYS A 735 -19.47 -21.68 -9.11
C LYS A 735 -20.24 -21.53 -10.41
N THR A 736 -19.84 -20.65 -11.32
CA THR A 736 -20.45 -20.52 -12.65
C THR A 736 -20.29 -21.81 -13.45
N THR A 737 -19.12 -22.43 -13.43
CA THR A 737 -18.86 -23.73 -14.10
C THR A 737 -19.74 -24.84 -13.54
N SER A 738 -19.82 -24.96 -12.21
CA SER A 738 -20.66 -25.96 -11.53
C SER A 738 -22.16 -25.77 -11.78
N THR A 739 -22.61 -24.53 -12.01
CA THR A 739 -24.01 -24.21 -12.31
C THR A 739 -24.40 -24.64 -13.74
N ILE A 740 -23.46 -24.59 -14.68
CA ILE A 740 -23.68 -25.04 -16.06
C ILE A 740 -23.78 -26.58 -16.14
N THR A 741 -23.11 -27.32 -15.25
CA THR A 741 -23.21 -28.79 -15.15
C THR A 741 -24.44 -29.34 -14.43
N LEU A 742 -25.42 -28.50 -14.04
CA LEU A 742 -26.63 -28.92 -13.32
C LEU A 742 -27.93 -28.71 -14.11
N VAL A 743 -27.86 -28.81 -15.44
CA VAL A 743 -29.03 -29.05 -16.30
C VAL A 743 -29.12 -30.56 -16.58
N LYS A 744 -30.34 -31.11 -16.49
CA LYS A 744 -30.65 -32.55 -16.52
C LYS A 744 -30.06 -33.31 -17.73
N PRO A 745 -29.71 -34.62 -17.57
CA PRO A 745 -29.85 -35.57 -18.66
C PRO A 745 -31.33 -35.87 -18.93
N GLU A 746 -31.71 -36.04 -20.20
CA GLU A 746 -32.99 -36.64 -20.60
C GLU A 746 -32.77 -38.06 -21.14
N ASP A 747 -33.75 -38.93 -20.91
CA ASP A 747 -33.65 -40.35 -21.22
C ASP A 747 -33.64 -40.63 -22.73
N THR A 748 -32.71 -41.47 -23.19
CA THR A 748 -32.78 -42.16 -24.48
C THR A 748 -32.50 -43.65 -24.28
N PRO A 749 -33.35 -44.55 -24.78
CA PRO A 749 -33.19 -45.99 -24.58
C PRO A 749 -32.08 -46.58 -25.45
N LEU A 750 -31.61 -47.76 -25.06
CA LEU A 750 -30.59 -48.53 -25.77
C LEU A 750 -30.92 -48.71 -27.26
N ASP A 751 -29.90 -48.54 -28.11
CA ASP A 751 -29.82 -49.24 -29.39
C ASP A 751 -28.50 -50.02 -29.42
N THR A 752 -28.57 -51.29 -29.84
CA THR A 752 -27.45 -52.23 -29.83
C THR A 752 -27.04 -52.59 -31.26
N ASP A 753 -25.72 -52.74 -31.46
CA ASP A 753 -25.01 -53.07 -32.70
C ASP A 753 -24.56 -51.89 -33.59
N LYS A 754 -23.24 -51.58 -33.52
CA LYS A 754 -22.32 -52.01 -34.59
C LYS A 754 -20.82 -51.85 -34.28
N TYR A 755 -20.12 -52.96 -34.49
CA TYR A 755 -18.79 -53.12 -35.09
C TYR A 755 -17.86 -51.91 -35.23
N ALA A 756 -16.77 -51.98 -34.46
CA ALA A 756 -15.37 -51.79 -34.84
C ALA A 756 -15.04 -51.32 -36.28
N SER A 757 -14.31 -50.20 -36.35
CA SER A 757 -13.20 -49.95 -37.29
C SER A 757 -12.21 -48.98 -36.66
#